data_AF-A0A8C3MSR9-F1
#
_entry.id   AF-A0A8C3MSR9-F1
#
_cell.length_a   1.000
_cell.length_b   1.000
_cell.length_c   1.000
_cell.angle_alpha   90.00
_cell.angle_beta   90.00
_cell.angle_gamma   90.00
#
_symmetry.space_group_name_H-M   'P 1'
#
loop_
_entity.id
_entity.type
_entity.pdbx_description
1 polymer ?
#
loop_
_entity_poly.entity_id
_entity_poly.type
_entity_poly.pdbx_seq_one_letter_code
_entity_poly.pdbx_strand_id
1 'polypeptide(L)'
;MHALGQLLLVLVAGSAGGRGDPRDTLACSQGLTCRLLDTDVLCGTEPPGPRQELALARLRLEPALRCTEPTACAPCLEARVRLALSPAAGTATESRLSVQLGTAGTEDSGDGGQWSPATAATPSQPNVTGLLLLSGHTFASSRCVAVEVWAPLGPALRGRTVGWVIFRCFEAPLGSELHISAYMNSRGRQRLSQQQRVPDCSWPAAQDAVPQCQVPRLRVSPGQKEVVVEVEGAAVGHSYTLRLYHNHSHGTSGPGHVVTMSSPMNYVLPADEVLPCLCLQVWPETQDPLRATLCPFSHDAEAWERLWAQSQLVLHIQGQVLTCSLSAPCDLLAELVPCWQPVPSGACQPLPGLQQPAGGKGPQEFGGLRPHPNLCVQVWSSGQVRLTQCLRDRALPGRPDDLLLLERGGNASLCAVERGACTPLASFTSRGAGHPGLLEQDLQRDVAGGQCQQLWRPSNRTGVVLWACPLHKYLRTHWALVWMGVLLGTACLLLLLLMKKEDMKGWLKSLRAGYGSSGPLQGRRALLVHAAEPVAEQAACALMAALHSLGLTVVAAPGGGSGVAALGPLPWLHAQHHRALRDSDTIILLLSPAAVAAAQQWDAGARVVPESGAAESSLGPRHSPDPDDVPTVAPCEVFAAALSCAMPVLAVARGHYVVARLEALVPAVPPALRAAPAFALPGEMERFLQALAGPARQRGRCLQPHVAAVAEALQRAVGE
;
A
#
# COMPACT_ATOMS: atom_id res chain seq x y z
N MET A 1 -57.25 -38.97 -19.32
CA MET A 1 -57.16 -40.41 -19.02
C MET A 1 -55.71 -40.77 -18.80
N HIS A 2 -55.29 -40.95 -17.55
CA HIS A 2 -54.30 -41.95 -17.10
C HIS A 2 -54.21 -41.82 -15.57
N ALA A 3 -54.45 -42.94 -14.90
CA ALA A 3 -54.75 -43.04 -13.48
C ALA A 3 -53.50 -42.86 -12.61
N LEU A 4 -53.54 -41.90 -11.68
CA LEU A 4 -52.60 -41.77 -10.56
C LEU A 4 -53.10 -42.67 -9.42
N GLY A 5 -52.47 -43.82 -9.27
CA GLY A 5 -52.67 -44.70 -8.12
C GLY A 5 -52.04 -44.11 -6.86
N GLN A 6 -52.88 -43.67 -5.93
CA GLN A 6 -52.49 -43.33 -4.57
C GLN A 6 -52.07 -44.61 -3.83
N LEU A 7 -50.78 -44.73 -3.50
CA LEU A 7 -50.30 -45.72 -2.53
C LEU A 7 -50.35 -45.06 -1.15
N LEU A 8 -51.44 -45.30 -0.41
CA LEU A 8 -51.57 -44.96 0.99
C LEU A 8 -50.65 -45.87 1.82
N LEU A 9 -49.53 -45.34 2.32
CA LEU A 9 -48.74 -46.00 3.36
C LEU A 9 -49.42 -45.72 4.71
N VAL A 10 -50.18 -46.69 5.20
CA VAL A 10 -50.75 -46.67 6.55
C VAL A 10 -49.63 -46.97 7.55
N LEU A 11 -49.09 -45.92 8.18
CA LEU A 11 -48.23 -46.02 9.36
C LEU A 11 -49.12 -46.32 10.57
N VAL A 12 -49.13 -47.58 11.01
CA VAL A 12 -49.73 -47.94 12.30
C VAL A 12 -48.77 -47.50 13.40
N ALA A 13 -49.10 -46.39 14.06
CA ALA A 13 -48.44 -45.96 15.28
C ALA A 13 -48.80 -46.93 16.42
N GLY A 14 -47.86 -47.84 16.74
CA GLY A 14 -47.92 -48.63 17.97
C GLY A 14 -47.59 -47.73 19.17
N SER A 15 -48.41 -47.81 20.21
CA SER A 15 -48.33 -47.01 21.44
C SER A 15 -46.92 -46.98 22.06
N ALA A 16 -46.28 -45.81 22.03
CA ALA A 16 -45.05 -45.52 22.76
C ALA A 16 -45.39 -45.26 24.24
N GLY A 17 -45.02 -46.18 25.11
CA GLY A 17 -45.09 -46.00 26.56
C GLY A 17 -43.77 -46.40 27.20
N GLY A 18 -42.85 -45.46 27.34
CA GLY A 18 -41.57 -45.64 28.03
C GLY A 18 -41.01 -44.29 28.50
N ARG A 19 -40.25 -44.28 29.61
CA ARG A 19 -39.50 -43.12 30.08
C ARG A 19 -38.23 -43.02 29.24
N GLY A 20 -38.32 -42.35 28.10
CA GLY A 20 -37.16 -41.86 27.35
C GLY A 20 -37.30 -40.35 27.16
N ASP A 21 -36.21 -39.69 26.76
CA ASP A 21 -36.29 -38.32 26.23
C ASP A 21 -37.42 -38.28 25.17
N PRO A 22 -38.38 -37.34 25.22
CA PRO A 22 -39.55 -37.28 24.33
C PRO A 22 -39.24 -37.26 22.82
N ARG A 23 -37.96 -37.20 22.45
CA ARG A 23 -37.44 -37.06 21.10
C ARG A 23 -36.73 -38.32 20.55
N ASP A 24 -36.52 -39.36 21.36
CA ASP A 24 -35.95 -40.62 20.87
C ASP A 24 -37.00 -41.45 20.14
N THR A 25 -36.68 -41.86 18.90
CA THR A 25 -37.61 -42.65 18.07
C THR A 25 -37.07 -44.04 17.83
N LEU A 26 -37.94 -45.03 18.05
CA LEU A 26 -37.67 -46.44 17.84
C LEU A 26 -38.65 -46.96 16.78
N ALA A 27 -38.12 -47.60 15.75
CA ALA A 27 -38.92 -48.21 14.70
C ALA A 27 -38.53 -49.68 14.51
N CYS A 28 -39.52 -50.53 14.28
CA CYS A 28 -39.31 -51.96 14.04
C CYS A 28 -40.02 -52.43 12.77
N SER A 29 -39.44 -53.42 12.10
CA SER A 29 -39.99 -53.98 10.87
C SER A 29 -41.32 -54.70 11.11
N GLN A 30 -42.14 -54.83 10.06
CA GLN A 30 -43.43 -55.52 10.12
C GLN A 30 -43.30 -56.92 10.74
N GLY A 31 -44.10 -57.21 11.77
CA GLY A 31 -44.07 -58.47 12.51
C GLY A 31 -43.17 -58.48 13.75
N LEU A 32 -42.38 -57.43 14.01
CA LEU A 32 -41.69 -57.20 15.28
C LEU A 32 -42.39 -56.10 16.06
N THR A 33 -42.57 -56.29 17.35
CA THR A 33 -42.91 -55.19 18.27
C THR A 33 -41.67 -54.85 19.08
N CYS A 34 -41.47 -53.56 19.35
CA CYS A 34 -40.34 -53.09 20.15
C CYS A 34 -40.76 -51.94 21.04
N ARG A 35 -40.15 -51.83 22.21
CA ARG A 35 -40.41 -50.80 23.19
C ARG A 35 -39.10 -50.27 23.75
N LEU A 36 -38.99 -48.94 23.75
CA LEU A 36 -37.90 -48.25 24.42
C LEU A 36 -38.15 -48.33 25.93
N LEU A 37 -37.24 -48.99 26.65
CA LEU A 37 -37.37 -49.17 28.10
C LEU A 37 -36.81 -47.96 28.83
N ASP A 38 -35.56 -47.61 28.52
CA ASP A 38 -34.84 -46.51 29.17
C ASP A 38 -33.70 -46.01 28.28
N THR A 39 -33.37 -44.74 28.45
CA THR A 39 -32.29 -44.03 27.80
C THR A 39 -31.30 -43.63 28.88
N ASP A 40 -30.06 -44.11 28.79
CA ASP A 40 -28.94 -43.93 29.73
C ASP A 40 -28.77 -45.02 30.80
N VAL A 41 -28.88 -46.29 30.40
CA VAL A 41 -28.60 -47.44 31.28
C VAL A 41 -27.11 -47.81 31.31
N LEU A 42 -26.68 -48.57 32.31
CA LEU A 42 -25.31 -49.11 32.37
C LEU A 42 -25.15 -50.32 31.44
N CYS A 43 -24.65 -50.07 30.22
CA CYS A 43 -24.32 -51.12 29.25
C CYS A 43 -23.24 -52.09 29.80
N GLY A 44 -23.46 -53.40 29.60
CA GLY A 44 -22.49 -54.44 29.96
C GLY A 44 -22.77 -55.21 31.25
N THR A 45 -23.87 -54.92 31.96
CA THR A 45 -24.30 -55.61 33.19
C THR A 45 -25.58 -56.44 33.03
N GLU A 46 -25.89 -56.88 31.81
CA GLU A 46 -27.13 -57.60 31.52
C GLU A 46 -27.21 -58.98 32.20
N PRO A 47 -28.37 -59.33 32.78
CA PRO A 47 -28.63 -60.67 33.28
C PRO A 47 -28.75 -61.68 32.11
N PRO A 48 -28.30 -62.94 32.28
CA PRO A 48 -28.42 -63.96 31.26
C PRO A 48 -29.90 -64.25 30.95
N GLY A 49 -30.26 -64.21 29.67
CA GLY A 49 -31.64 -64.35 29.18
C GLY A 49 -32.14 -65.80 29.01
N PRO A 50 -33.43 -65.96 28.63
CA PRO A 50 -34.10 -67.25 28.52
C PRO A 50 -33.63 -68.09 27.32
N ARG A 51 -33.77 -69.42 27.37
CA ARG A 51 -33.20 -70.43 26.44
C ARG A 51 -33.55 -70.32 24.94
N GLN A 52 -34.48 -69.45 24.55
CA GLN A 52 -34.97 -69.34 23.17
C GLN A 52 -34.66 -67.93 22.67
N GLU A 53 -33.52 -67.77 22.00
CA GLU A 53 -32.83 -66.48 21.98
C GLU A 53 -32.85 -65.83 20.60
N LEU A 54 -33.28 -64.57 20.58
CA LEU A 54 -32.93 -63.64 19.51
C LEU A 54 -31.42 -63.43 19.54
N ALA A 55 -30.81 -63.46 18.36
CA ALA A 55 -29.38 -63.28 18.14
C ALA A 55 -29.14 -62.07 17.23
N LEU A 56 -28.00 -61.40 17.44
CA LEU A 56 -27.61 -60.25 16.62
C LEU A 56 -27.05 -60.75 15.29
N ALA A 57 -27.65 -60.37 14.17
CA ALA A 57 -27.20 -60.80 12.84
C ALA A 57 -26.31 -59.75 12.17
N ARG A 58 -26.68 -58.47 12.27
CA ARG A 58 -25.93 -57.37 11.64
C ARG A 58 -26.21 -56.04 12.31
N LEU A 59 -25.17 -55.22 12.50
CA LEU A 59 -25.29 -53.80 12.83
C LEU A 59 -24.96 -52.99 11.57
N ARG A 60 -25.79 -51.98 11.28
CA ARG A 60 -25.55 -50.97 10.26
C ARG A 60 -25.81 -49.60 10.84
N LEU A 61 -24.92 -48.68 10.52
CA LEU A 61 -25.00 -47.29 10.94
C LEU A 61 -25.27 -46.41 9.70
N GLU A 62 -26.23 -45.50 9.81
CA GLU A 62 -26.58 -44.56 8.74
C GLU A 62 -26.59 -43.11 9.26
N PRO A 63 -26.02 -42.14 8.53
CA PRO A 63 -26.11 -40.74 8.90
C PRO A 63 -27.54 -40.21 8.85
N ALA A 64 -27.93 -39.47 9.86
CA ALA A 64 -29.23 -38.82 9.96
C ALA A 64 -29.10 -37.43 10.60
N LEU A 65 -30.13 -36.60 10.42
CA LEU A 65 -30.27 -35.29 11.05
C LEU A 65 -31.47 -35.31 11.98
N ARG A 66 -31.28 -34.83 13.20
CA ARG A 66 -32.34 -34.68 14.20
C ARG A 66 -32.67 -33.22 14.37
N CYS A 67 -33.78 -32.81 13.76
CA CYS A 67 -34.23 -31.43 13.73
C CYS A 67 -35.27 -31.18 14.81
N THR A 68 -35.03 -30.16 15.66
CA THR A 68 -36.03 -29.65 16.61
C THR A 68 -36.87 -28.54 15.99
N GLU A 69 -36.26 -27.76 15.11
CA GLU A 69 -36.85 -26.71 14.27
C GLU A 69 -36.23 -26.80 12.86
N PRO A 70 -36.78 -26.13 11.84
CA PRO A 70 -36.26 -26.18 10.47
C PRO A 70 -34.77 -25.81 10.35
N THR A 71 -34.26 -25.00 11.29
CA THR A 71 -32.89 -24.46 11.31
C THR A 71 -32.05 -24.97 12.48
N ALA A 72 -32.58 -25.91 13.31
CA ALA A 72 -31.89 -26.40 14.51
C ALA A 72 -31.80 -27.93 14.48
N CYS A 73 -30.95 -28.44 13.59
CA CYS A 73 -30.69 -29.86 13.44
C CYS A 73 -29.32 -30.26 14.01
N ALA A 74 -29.31 -31.37 14.75
CA ALA A 74 -28.09 -32.03 15.22
C ALA A 74 -27.78 -33.24 14.34
N PRO A 75 -26.52 -33.43 13.91
CA PRO A 75 -26.12 -34.64 13.21
C PRO A 75 -26.03 -35.83 14.16
N CYS A 76 -26.45 -36.99 13.66
CA CYS A 76 -26.47 -38.20 14.45
C CYS A 76 -26.33 -39.45 13.59
N LEU A 77 -26.04 -40.58 14.24
CA LEU A 77 -26.01 -41.89 13.58
C LEU A 77 -27.22 -42.71 14.00
N GLU A 78 -27.98 -43.16 13.01
CA GLU A 78 -29.08 -44.11 13.14
C GLU A 78 -28.51 -45.52 13.21
N ALA A 79 -28.85 -46.26 14.27
CA ALA A 79 -28.43 -47.63 14.47
C ALA A 79 -29.50 -48.60 13.98
N ARG A 80 -29.20 -49.36 12.92
CA ARG A 80 -30.04 -50.44 12.40
C ARG A 80 -29.47 -51.78 12.82
N VAL A 81 -30.20 -52.51 13.65
CA VAL A 81 -29.82 -53.83 14.13
C VAL A 81 -30.72 -54.89 13.53
N ARG A 82 -30.13 -55.84 12.81
CA ARG A 82 -30.81 -57.00 12.27
C ARG A 82 -30.78 -58.13 13.28
N LEU A 83 -31.95 -58.71 13.55
CA LEU A 83 -32.10 -59.84 14.46
C LEU A 83 -32.34 -61.15 13.70
N ALA A 84 -31.87 -62.26 14.25
CA ALA A 84 -32.08 -63.62 13.77
C ALA A 84 -32.46 -64.54 14.95
N LEU A 85 -33.06 -65.71 14.65
CA LEU A 85 -33.31 -66.73 15.67
C LEU A 85 -32.08 -67.63 15.84
N SER A 86 -31.63 -67.83 17.09
CA SER A 86 -30.48 -68.68 17.40
C SER A 86 -30.78 -70.16 17.08
N PRO A 87 -29.89 -70.89 16.39
CA PRO A 87 -30.04 -72.34 16.22
C PRO A 87 -29.76 -73.05 17.56
N ALA A 88 -30.70 -73.85 18.03
CA ALA A 88 -30.48 -74.68 19.21
C ALA A 88 -29.28 -75.62 18.98
N ALA A 89 -28.25 -75.51 19.81
CA ALA A 89 -27.09 -76.40 19.78
C ALA A 89 -27.55 -77.85 19.96
N GLY A 90 -27.38 -78.68 18.93
CA GLY A 90 -27.63 -80.11 19.00
C GLY A 90 -26.61 -80.77 19.93
N THR A 91 -27.09 -81.46 20.96
CA THR A 91 -26.28 -82.34 21.80
C THR A 91 -25.87 -83.57 20.98
N ALA A 92 -24.65 -83.57 20.46
CA ALA A 92 -23.96 -84.78 20.05
C ALA A 92 -23.13 -85.28 21.24
N THR A 93 -23.68 -86.20 22.01
CA THR A 93 -22.90 -87.12 22.85
C THR A 93 -23.81 -88.27 23.27
N GLU A 94 -23.80 -89.36 22.49
CA GLU A 94 -23.75 -90.68 23.09
C GLU A 94 -23.09 -91.68 22.16
N SER A 95 -22.22 -92.45 22.78
CA SER A 95 -21.16 -93.26 22.21
C SER A 95 -21.70 -94.56 21.62
N ARG A 96 -20.92 -95.14 20.70
CA ARG A 96 -21.13 -96.45 20.07
C ARG A 96 -21.39 -97.55 21.11
N LEU A 97 -22.42 -98.37 20.90
CA LEU A 97 -22.34 -99.83 21.00
C LEU A 97 -23.58 -100.50 20.39
N SER A 98 -23.32 -101.36 19.41
CA SER A 98 -24.21 -102.34 18.80
C SER A 98 -24.70 -103.38 19.82
N VAL A 99 -25.96 -103.84 19.70
CA VAL A 99 -26.38 -105.26 19.59
C VAL A 99 -27.92 -105.35 19.63
N GLN A 100 -28.43 -106.28 18.81
CA GLN A 100 -29.82 -106.67 18.52
C GLN A 100 -30.75 -107.02 19.70
N LEU A 101 -32.06 -106.82 19.40
CA LEU A 101 -33.23 -107.71 19.58
C LEU A 101 -33.55 -108.30 20.97
N GLY A 102 -34.74 -107.96 21.47
CA GLY A 102 -35.41 -108.67 22.56
C GLY A 102 -36.87 -108.25 22.70
N THR A 103 -37.77 -109.21 22.50
CA THR A 103 -39.23 -109.11 22.49
C THR A 103 -39.82 -109.29 23.90
N ALA A 104 -41.06 -108.80 24.07
CA ALA A 104 -42.13 -109.26 24.98
C ALA A 104 -42.09 -108.92 26.49
N GLY A 105 -43.23 -108.39 26.95
CA GLY A 105 -43.65 -108.23 28.35
C GLY A 105 -45.08 -107.66 28.40
N THR A 106 -45.97 -108.39 29.05
CA THR A 106 -47.44 -108.49 28.94
C THR A 106 -48.27 -107.52 29.81
N GLU A 107 -49.56 -107.38 29.43
CA GLU A 107 -50.81 -107.21 30.22
C GLU A 107 -50.93 -105.98 31.16
N ASP A 108 -51.85 -105.01 30.93
CA ASP A 108 -53.33 -104.99 30.95
C ASP A 108 -53.96 -104.86 32.36
N SER A 109 -55.04 -104.05 32.43
CA SER A 109 -56.03 -103.83 33.52
C SER A 109 -56.02 -102.47 34.23
N GLY A 110 -57.15 -101.74 34.16
CA GLY A 110 -57.51 -100.74 35.19
C GLY A 110 -58.40 -99.54 34.80
N ASP A 111 -59.59 -99.80 34.26
CA ASP A 111 -60.90 -99.15 34.51
C ASP A 111 -61.07 -97.63 34.84
N GLY A 112 -61.93 -96.99 34.04
CA GLY A 112 -63.06 -96.13 34.46
C GLY A 112 -62.86 -94.78 35.16
N GLY A 113 -63.21 -93.66 34.49
CA GLY A 113 -63.41 -92.37 35.17
C GLY A 113 -63.57 -91.12 34.28
N GLN A 114 -64.80 -90.86 33.87
CA GLN A 114 -65.37 -89.74 33.11
C GLN A 114 -64.97 -88.29 33.49
N TRP A 115 -64.70 -87.43 32.47
CA TRP A 115 -65.21 -86.04 32.43
C TRP A 115 -65.31 -85.46 31.00
N SER A 116 -66.36 -84.65 30.81
CA SER A 116 -66.85 -84.01 29.58
C SER A 116 -65.90 -82.93 29.00
N PRO A 117 -66.12 -82.45 27.75
CA PRO A 117 -65.15 -81.71 26.97
C PRO A 117 -65.17 -80.21 27.30
N ALA A 118 -64.01 -79.66 27.66
CA ALA A 118 -63.78 -78.22 27.67
C ALA A 118 -63.00 -77.83 26.41
N THR A 119 -63.74 -77.25 25.47
CA THR A 119 -63.37 -76.17 24.55
C THR A 119 -61.89 -76.07 24.15
N ALA A 120 -61.62 -76.38 22.88
CA ALA A 120 -60.39 -76.06 22.19
C ALA A 120 -60.04 -74.57 22.34
N ALA A 121 -59.10 -74.26 23.25
CA ALA A 121 -58.35 -73.03 23.24
C ALA A 121 -57.08 -73.27 22.41
N THR A 122 -57.04 -72.65 21.24
CA THR A 122 -55.85 -72.51 20.40
C THR A 122 -54.66 -72.10 21.27
N PRO A 123 -53.52 -72.82 21.25
CA PRO A 123 -52.36 -72.38 22.01
C PRO A 123 -51.84 -71.09 21.38
N SER A 124 -51.91 -69.99 22.12
CA SER A 124 -51.22 -68.74 21.77
C SER A 124 -49.75 -69.07 21.51
N GLN A 125 -49.28 -68.79 20.30
CA GLN A 125 -47.88 -69.01 19.91
C GLN A 125 -46.94 -68.33 20.93
N PRO A 126 -45.85 -68.98 21.37
CA PRO A 126 -44.93 -68.37 22.31
C PRO A 126 -44.20 -67.21 21.60
N ASN A 127 -44.41 -65.97 22.04
CA ASN A 127 -43.61 -64.84 21.59
C ASN A 127 -42.24 -64.91 22.28
N VAL A 128 -41.16 -64.85 21.50
CA VAL A 128 -39.81 -64.74 22.08
C VAL A 128 -39.54 -63.28 22.39
N THR A 129 -39.08 -63.04 23.61
CA THR A 129 -38.67 -61.73 24.09
C THR A 129 -37.15 -61.65 24.14
N GLY A 130 -36.60 -60.49 23.81
CA GLY A 130 -35.17 -60.22 23.90
C GLY A 130 -34.92 -58.79 24.34
N LEU A 131 -33.88 -58.62 25.16
CA LEU A 131 -33.39 -57.31 25.59
C LEU A 131 -32.19 -56.94 24.72
N LEU A 132 -32.31 -55.84 23.98
CA LEU A 132 -31.27 -55.26 23.12
C LEU A 132 -30.72 -54.00 23.79
N LEU A 133 -29.43 -53.95 24.10
CA LEU A 133 -28.76 -52.72 24.51
C LEU A 133 -27.90 -52.17 23.37
N LEU A 134 -27.95 -50.86 23.18
CA LEU A 134 -27.14 -50.12 22.23
C LEU A 134 -26.27 -49.13 22.99
N SER A 135 -24.95 -49.25 22.94
CA SER A 135 -24.03 -48.24 23.48
C SER A 135 -23.39 -47.45 22.35
N GLY A 136 -23.52 -46.13 22.34
CA GLY A 136 -22.73 -45.22 21.52
C GLY A 136 -21.68 -44.51 22.37
N HIS A 137 -20.45 -44.43 21.89
CA HIS A 137 -19.40 -43.63 22.53
C HIS A 137 -18.62 -42.80 21.52
N THR A 138 -18.42 -41.54 21.90
CA THR A 138 -17.46 -40.60 21.32
C THR A 138 -16.28 -40.42 22.28
N PHE A 139 -15.30 -39.61 21.89
CA PHE A 139 -14.23 -39.17 22.79
C PHE A 139 -14.73 -38.37 24.00
N ALA A 140 -15.87 -37.66 23.87
CA ALA A 140 -16.37 -36.72 24.87
C ALA A 140 -17.65 -37.16 25.59
N SER A 141 -18.35 -38.19 25.09
CA SER A 141 -19.64 -38.63 25.61
C SER A 141 -19.86 -40.13 25.39
N SER A 142 -20.58 -40.77 26.30
CA SER A 142 -21.08 -42.13 26.13
C SER A 142 -22.57 -42.18 26.48
N ARG A 143 -23.33 -42.93 25.68
CA ARG A 143 -24.79 -43.06 25.81
C ARG A 143 -25.19 -44.51 25.61
N CYS A 144 -26.12 -45.02 26.40
CA CYS A 144 -26.55 -46.40 26.29
C CYS A 144 -28.07 -46.52 26.40
N VAL A 145 -28.69 -47.31 25.52
CA VAL A 145 -30.14 -47.37 25.35
C VAL A 145 -30.60 -48.82 25.44
N ALA A 146 -31.66 -49.08 26.23
CA ALA A 146 -32.27 -50.39 26.38
C ALA A 146 -33.59 -50.50 25.60
N VAL A 147 -33.69 -51.55 24.78
CA VAL A 147 -34.85 -51.83 23.93
C VAL A 147 -35.35 -53.23 24.20
N GLU A 148 -36.63 -53.35 24.54
CA GLU A 148 -37.34 -54.63 24.60
C GLU A 148 -37.89 -54.98 23.21
N VAL A 149 -37.67 -56.20 22.76
CA VAL A 149 -38.11 -56.67 21.44
C VAL A 149 -38.92 -57.95 21.59
N TRP A 150 -40.07 -58.03 20.93
CA TRP A 150 -40.89 -59.24 20.85
C TRP A 150 -41.02 -59.72 19.40
N ALA A 151 -40.83 -61.03 19.21
CA ALA A 151 -40.93 -61.69 17.92
C ALA A 151 -41.92 -62.87 17.96
N PRO A 152 -42.87 -62.98 17.01
CA PRO A 152 -43.79 -64.11 16.93
C PRO A 152 -43.07 -65.37 16.40
N LEU A 153 -43.26 -66.52 17.06
CA LEU A 153 -42.70 -67.80 16.60
C LEU A 153 -43.60 -68.48 15.58
N GLY A 154 -43.28 -68.32 14.31
CA GLY A 154 -43.78 -69.20 13.25
C GLY A 154 -42.91 -70.47 13.11
N PRO A 155 -43.49 -71.65 12.88
CA PRO A 155 -42.76 -72.93 12.77
C PRO A 155 -41.74 -73.01 11.61
N ALA A 156 -41.67 -72.00 10.72
CA ALA A 156 -40.84 -71.97 9.51
C ALA A 156 -39.59 -71.05 9.57
N LEU A 157 -39.20 -70.52 10.74
CA LEU A 157 -38.20 -69.43 10.84
C LEU A 157 -36.86 -69.78 11.51
N ARG A 158 -36.56 -71.05 11.81
CA ARG A 158 -35.24 -71.43 12.38
C ARG A 158 -34.11 -71.05 11.41
N GLY A 159 -33.15 -70.24 11.88
CA GLY A 159 -32.02 -69.75 11.08
C GLY A 159 -32.35 -68.62 10.09
N ARG A 160 -33.57 -68.09 10.09
CA ARG A 160 -33.99 -66.96 9.23
C ARG A 160 -33.98 -65.65 10.00
N THR A 161 -33.70 -64.56 9.28
CA THR A 161 -33.68 -63.21 9.84
C THR A 161 -35.08 -62.78 10.22
N VAL A 162 -35.25 -62.27 11.44
CA VAL A 162 -36.56 -61.90 12.02
C VAL A 162 -36.98 -60.50 11.58
N GLY A 163 -36.03 -59.57 11.53
CA GLY A 163 -36.33 -58.19 11.15
C GLY A 163 -35.26 -57.18 11.57
N TRP A 164 -35.61 -55.91 11.50
CA TRP A 164 -34.77 -54.79 11.88
C TRP A 164 -35.36 -54.01 13.06
N VAL A 165 -34.49 -53.65 13.99
CA VAL A 165 -34.73 -52.65 15.04
C VAL A 165 -33.92 -51.41 14.65
N ILE A 166 -34.57 -50.27 14.57
CA ILE A 166 -33.98 -49.00 14.14
C ILE A 166 -34.10 -48.00 15.27
N PHE A 167 -32.96 -47.55 15.78
CA PHE A 167 -32.89 -46.49 16.79
C PHE A 167 -32.41 -45.17 16.17
N ARG A 168 -33.20 -44.11 16.34
CA ARG A 168 -32.94 -42.76 15.85
C ARG A 168 -32.92 -41.79 17.05
N CYS A 169 -31.75 -41.30 17.49
CA CYS A 169 -30.39 -41.56 16.99
C CYS A 169 -29.34 -41.24 18.07
N PHE A 170 -28.08 -41.64 17.85
CA PHE A 170 -26.94 -41.22 18.69
C PHE A 170 -26.35 -39.90 18.16
N GLU A 171 -26.58 -38.80 18.87
CA GLU A 171 -26.08 -37.46 18.53
C GLU A 171 -24.57 -37.37 18.71
N ALA A 172 -23.87 -36.76 17.75
CA ALA A 172 -22.43 -36.59 17.79
C ALA A 172 -21.98 -35.41 16.90
N PRO A 173 -20.89 -34.70 17.25
CA PRO A 173 -20.40 -33.56 16.46
C PRO A 173 -20.04 -33.94 15.03
N LEU A 174 -20.11 -32.96 14.11
CA LEU A 174 -19.68 -33.13 12.72
C LEU A 174 -18.23 -33.60 12.63
N GLY A 175 -17.95 -34.55 11.74
CA GLY A 175 -16.60 -35.09 11.54
C GLY A 175 -16.04 -35.92 12.71
N SER A 176 -16.79 -36.09 13.80
CA SER A 176 -16.41 -36.94 14.93
C SER A 176 -16.57 -38.43 14.61
N GLU A 177 -15.84 -39.26 15.34
CA GLU A 177 -15.93 -40.71 15.19
C GLU A 177 -16.73 -41.31 16.34
N LEU A 178 -17.77 -42.07 15.98
CA LEU A 178 -18.67 -42.71 16.92
C LEU A 178 -18.51 -44.22 16.83
N HIS A 179 -18.32 -44.87 17.97
CA HIS A 179 -18.32 -46.33 18.05
C HIS A 179 -19.62 -46.80 18.72
N ILE A 180 -20.40 -47.59 17.99
CA ILE A 180 -21.68 -48.13 18.45
C ILE A 180 -21.55 -49.64 18.61
N SER A 181 -21.91 -50.14 19.78
CA SER A 181 -21.99 -51.57 20.08
C SER A 181 -23.42 -51.97 20.40
N ALA A 182 -23.84 -53.12 19.88
CA ALA A 182 -25.11 -53.76 20.18
C ALA A 182 -24.87 -55.03 21.00
N TYR A 183 -25.64 -55.18 22.07
CA TYR A 183 -25.62 -56.29 23.01
C TYR A 183 -27.00 -56.92 23.07
N MET A 184 -27.05 -58.24 23.22
CA MET A 184 -28.29 -58.96 23.44
C MET A 184 -28.10 -59.95 24.57
N ASN A 185 -29.14 -60.15 25.37
CA ASN A 185 -29.12 -60.97 26.57
C ASN A 185 -29.06 -62.50 26.31
N SER A 186 -28.44 -62.95 25.23
CA SER A 186 -28.34 -64.37 24.85
C SER A 186 -27.16 -65.12 25.51
N ARG A 187 -27.26 -66.45 25.65
CA ARG A 187 -26.19 -67.36 26.06
C ARG A 187 -25.06 -67.32 25.03
N GLY A 188 -24.09 -66.45 25.27
CA GLY A 188 -22.91 -66.31 24.42
C GLY A 188 -22.30 -64.92 24.34
N ARG A 189 -22.83 -63.89 25.03
CA ARG A 189 -22.37 -62.48 24.95
C ARG A 189 -22.06 -62.09 23.50
N GLN A 190 -23.02 -62.30 22.61
CA GLN A 190 -22.84 -61.89 21.22
C GLN A 190 -22.85 -60.36 21.17
N ARG A 191 -21.76 -59.77 20.69
CA ARG A 191 -21.59 -58.32 20.53
C ARG A 191 -21.30 -57.99 19.09
N LEU A 192 -22.07 -57.08 18.51
CA LEU A 192 -21.71 -56.43 17.26
C LEU A 192 -21.21 -55.03 17.57
N SER A 193 -20.09 -54.63 16.96
CA SER A 193 -19.56 -53.29 17.11
C SER A 193 -19.20 -52.71 15.75
N GLN A 194 -19.52 -51.45 15.53
CA GLN A 194 -19.22 -50.73 14.31
C GLN A 194 -18.76 -49.31 14.66
N GLN A 195 -17.70 -48.87 14.01
CA GLN A 195 -17.18 -47.51 14.10
C GLN A 195 -17.54 -46.77 12.82
N GLN A 196 -18.08 -45.56 12.94
CA GLN A 196 -18.40 -44.72 11.80
C GLN A 196 -18.16 -43.25 12.12
N ARG A 197 -17.61 -42.54 11.14
CA ARG A 197 -17.44 -41.09 11.19
C ARG A 197 -18.74 -40.40 10.82
N VAL A 198 -19.17 -39.44 11.64
CA VAL A 198 -20.25 -38.52 11.32
C VAL A 198 -19.81 -37.65 10.13
N PRO A 199 -20.63 -37.48 9.09
CA PRO A 199 -20.28 -36.60 7.98
C PRO A 199 -19.93 -35.19 8.45
N ASP A 200 -19.03 -34.53 7.75
CA ASP A 200 -18.70 -33.12 7.97
C ASP A 200 -19.66 -32.20 7.18
N CYS A 201 -19.39 -30.90 7.17
CA CYS A 201 -20.18 -29.94 6.41
C CYS A 201 -20.05 -30.08 4.88
N SER A 202 -19.29 -31.06 4.36
CA SER A 202 -19.35 -31.42 2.95
C SER A 202 -20.63 -32.19 2.60
N TRP A 203 -21.38 -32.67 3.59
CA TRP A 203 -22.64 -33.39 3.39
C TRP A 203 -23.79 -32.42 3.06
N PRO A 204 -24.45 -32.52 1.88
CA PRO A 204 -25.45 -31.55 1.45
C PRO A 204 -26.61 -31.36 2.43
N ALA A 205 -27.08 -32.44 3.07
CA ALA A 205 -28.19 -32.33 4.03
C ALA A 205 -27.80 -31.51 5.28
N ALA A 206 -26.52 -31.54 5.68
CA ALA A 206 -26.04 -30.76 6.82
C ALA A 206 -25.85 -29.27 6.48
N GLN A 207 -25.54 -28.93 5.23
CA GLN A 207 -25.33 -27.54 4.79
C GLN A 207 -26.57 -26.67 4.98
N ASP A 208 -27.75 -27.21 4.68
CA ASP A 208 -29.00 -26.45 4.77
C ASP A 208 -29.59 -26.44 6.19
N ALA A 209 -29.35 -27.50 6.97
CA ALA A 209 -30.10 -27.79 8.19
C ALA A 209 -29.30 -27.57 9.50
N VAL A 210 -27.96 -27.53 9.43
CA VAL A 210 -27.08 -27.40 10.60
C VAL A 210 -26.46 -26.00 10.63
N PRO A 211 -26.72 -25.17 11.67
CA PRO A 211 -26.19 -23.80 11.76
C PRO A 211 -24.66 -23.71 11.62
N GLN A 212 -23.92 -24.68 12.18
CA GLN A 212 -22.46 -24.73 12.10
C GLN A 212 -21.92 -24.89 10.67
N CYS A 213 -22.74 -25.44 9.76
CA CYS A 213 -22.40 -25.63 8.35
C CYS A 213 -22.87 -24.49 7.43
N GLN A 214 -23.72 -23.59 7.94
CA GLN A 214 -24.21 -22.42 7.20
C GLN A 214 -23.16 -21.31 7.20
N VAL A 215 -22.03 -21.56 6.54
CA VAL A 215 -20.95 -20.59 6.42
C VAL A 215 -21.29 -19.58 5.32
N PRO A 216 -21.32 -18.27 5.63
CA PRO A 216 -21.59 -17.24 4.64
C PRO A 216 -20.48 -17.20 3.59
N ARG A 217 -20.85 -16.87 2.35
CA ARG A 217 -19.92 -16.72 1.24
C ARG A 217 -19.54 -15.25 1.08
N LEU A 218 -18.29 -15.00 0.74
CA LEU A 218 -17.81 -13.66 0.43
C LEU A 218 -17.79 -13.47 -1.08
N ARG A 219 -18.42 -12.40 -1.56
CA ARG A 219 -18.23 -11.89 -2.91
C ARG A 219 -17.61 -10.51 -2.85
N VAL A 220 -16.78 -10.23 -3.82
CA VAL A 220 -16.07 -8.95 -3.92
C VAL A 220 -16.40 -8.38 -5.28
N SER A 221 -17.06 -7.23 -5.29
CA SER A 221 -17.40 -6.50 -6.49
C SER A 221 -16.47 -5.29 -6.63
N PRO A 222 -15.74 -5.17 -7.76
CA PRO A 222 -14.87 -4.02 -7.99
C PRO A 222 -15.72 -2.78 -8.30
N GLY A 223 -15.63 -1.75 -7.47
CA GLY A 223 -16.13 -0.40 -7.77
C GLY A 223 -14.99 0.51 -8.27
N GLN A 224 -15.33 1.64 -8.89
CA GLN A 224 -14.33 2.55 -9.50
C GLN A 224 -13.39 3.24 -8.49
N LYS A 225 -13.78 3.35 -7.22
CA LYS A 225 -12.99 3.98 -6.14
C LYS A 225 -12.97 3.19 -4.84
N GLU A 226 -13.87 2.22 -4.70
CA GLU A 226 -14.10 1.47 -3.49
C GLU A 226 -14.40 0.03 -3.87
N VAL A 227 -13.91 -0.92 -3.08
CA VAL A 227 -14.21 -2.33 -3.30
C VAL A 227 -15.30 -2.74 -2.32
N VAL A 228 -16.38 -3.30 -2.84
CA VAL A 228 -17.52 -3.71 -2.02
C VAL A 228 -17.41 -5.20 -1.72
N VAL A 229 -17.40 -5.53 -0.44
CA VAL A 229 -17.44 -6.90 0.06
C VAL A 229 -18.88 -7.23 0.44
N GLU A 230 -19.49 -8.14 -0.30
CA GLU A 230 -20.84 -8.64 -0.08
C GLU A 230 -20.78 -9.99 0.64
N VAL A 231 -21.61 -10.13 1.67
CA VAL A 231 -21.76 -11.37 2.43
C VAL A 231 -23.04 -12.07 1.97
N GLU A 232 -22.88 -13.13 1.17
CA GLU A 232 -23.98 -13.94 0.66
C GLU A 232 -24.31 -15.11 1.60
N GLY A 233 -25.59 -15.51 1.63
CA GLY A 233 -26.04 -16.64 2.46
C GLY A 233 -26.17 -16.30 3.95
N ALA A 234 -26.24 -15.00 4.29
CA ALA A 234 -26.54 -14.55 5.64
C ALA A 234 -28.01 -14.86 5.99
N ALA A 235 -28.21 -15.74 6.98
CA ALA A 235 -29.50 -16.02 7.56
C ALA A 235 -30.03 -14.77 8.30
N VAL A 236 -31.29 -14.43 8.05
CA VAL A 236 -31.95 -13.27 8.66
C VAL A 236 -31.95 -13.44 10.18
N GLY A 237 -31.50 -12.41 10.91
CA GLY A 237 -31.45 -12.41 12.38
C GLY A 237 -30.18 -12.98 13.02
N HIS A 238 -29.20 -13.45 12.24
CA HIS A 238 -27.90 -13.88 12.75
C HIS A 238 -26.83 -12.79 12.59
N SER A 239 -25.94 -12.67 13.58
CA SER A 239 -24.75 -11.82 13.50
C SER A 239 -23.57 -12.62 12.96
N TYR A 240 -22.81 -11.97 12.08
CA TYR A 240 -21.62 -12.50 11.45
C TYR A 240 -20.43 -11.59 11.76
N THR A 241 -19.24 -12.16 11.84
CA THR A 241 -18.01 -11.40 12.01
C THR A 241 -17.13 -11.54 10.79
N LEU A 242 -16.74 -10.39 10.24
CA LEU A 242 -15.81 -10.23 9.13
C LEU A 242 -14.47 -9.73 9.68
N ARG A 243 -13.39 -10.45 9.38
CA ARG A 243 -12.02 -10.06 9.71
C ARG A 243 -11.23 -9.79 8.45
N LEU A 244 -10.62 -8.62 8.40
CA LEU A 244 -9.68 -8.20 7.37
C LEU A 244 -8.27 -8.29 7.93
N TYR A 245 -7.37 -9.00 7.25
CA TYR A 245 -6.00 -9.16 7.72
C TYR A 245 -5.02 -9.31 6.56
N HIS A 246 -3.77 -8.92 6.82
CA HIS A 246 -2.66 -9.14 5.88
C HIS A 246 -2.05 -10.52 6.14
N ASN A 247 -2.04 -11.35 5.09
CA ASN A 247 -1.44 -12.67 5.13
C ASN A 247 0.06 -12.57 4.87
N HIS A 248 0.87 -12.84 5.89
CA HIS A 248 2.33 -12.85 5.82
C HIS A 248 2.85 -14.28 5.95
N SER A 249 3.83 -14.64 5.12
CA SER A 249 4.52 -15.93 5.07
C SER A 249 5.35 -16.22 6.33
N HIS A 250 5.80 -15.18 7.04
CA HIS A 250 6.73 -15.30 8.19
C HIS A 250 6.10 -15.31 9.58
N GLY A 251 4.78 -15.47 9.70
CA GLY A 251 4.12 -15.83 10.96
C GLY A 251 3.54 -14.68 11.77
N THR A 252 2.37 -14.97 12.35
CA THR A 252 1.34 -14.06 12.90
C THR A 252 0.82 -13.06 11.88
N SER A 253 -0.20 -13.49 11.10
CA SER A 253 -1.18 -12.55 10.56
C SER A 253 -1.52 -11.56 11.66
N GLY A 254 -1.30 -10.26 11.40
CA GLY A 254 -1.54 -9.21 12.37
C GLY A 254 -2.95 -9.31 12.96
N PRO A 255 -3.22 -8.64 14.10
CA PRO A 255 -4.52 -8.71 14.78
C PRO A 255 -5.69 -8.47 13.80
N GLY A 256 -5.46 -7.68 12.75
CA GLY A 256 -6.43 -7.44 11.69
C GLY A 256 -7.56 -6.58 12.21
N HIS A 257 -8.36 -6.06 11.29
CA HIS A 257 -9.56 -5.33 11.62
C HIS A 257 -10.73 -6.30 11.68
N VAL A 258 -11.56 -6.21 12.72
CA VAL A 258 -12.70 -7.11 12.92
C VAL A 258 -13.97 -6.26 12.96
N VAL A 259 -14.95 -6.65 12.15
CA VAL A 259 -16.25 -5.98 12.01
C VAL A 259 -17.33 -7.01 12.26
N THR A 260 -18.16 -6.76 13.27
CA THR A 260 -19.37 -7.55 13.50
C THR A 260 -20.53 -6.91 12.74
N MET A 261 -21.26 -7.71 11.98
CA MET A 261 -22.34 -7.29 11.10
C MET A 261 -23.60 -8.08 11.40
N SER A 262 -24.74 -7.41 11.43
CA SER A 262 -26.07 -8.03 11.55
C SER A 262 -26.86 -7.72 10.29
N SER A 263 -27.30 -8.75 9.53
CA SER A 263 -27.99 -8.66 8.23
C SER A 263 -27.06 -8.34 7.03
N PRO A 264 -27.39 -8.74 5.76
CA PRO A 264 -26.55 -8.44 4.61
C PRO A 264 -26.36 -6.93 4.46
N MET A 265 -25.14 -6.49 4.76
CA MET A 265 -24.65 -5.15 4.51
C MET A 265 -23.38 -5.28 3.69
N ASN A 266 -23.26 -4.38 2.72
CA ASN A 266 -22.09 -4.25 1.88
C ASN A 266 -21.00 -3.54 2.69
N TYR A 267 -19.88 -4.22 2.94
CA TYR A 267 -18.73 -3.57 3.57
C TYR A 267 -17.90 -2.88 2.50
N VAL A 268 -17.69 -1.57 2.66
CA VAL A 268 -16.94 -0.75 1.71
C VAL A 268 -15.49 -0.70 2.16
N LEU A 269 -14.60 -1.17 1.30
CA LEU A 269 -13.17 -1.19 1.54
C LEU A 269 -12.50 0.02 0.84
N PRO A 270 -11.75 0.87 1.57
CA PRO A 270 -11.00 1.96 0.98
C PRO A 270 -9.95 1.44 -0.01
N ALA A 271 -9.76 2.12 -1.14
CA ALA A 271 -8.79 1.71 -2.16
C ALA A 271 -7.34 1.61 -1.63
N ASP A 272 -6.97 2.44 -0.66
CA ASP A 272 -5.62 2.45 -0.09
C ASP A 272 -5.29 1.19 0.73
N GLU A 273 -6.33 0.50 1.24
CA GLU A 273 -6.20 -0.76 1.99
C GLU A 273 -6.22 -1.99 1.07
N VAL A 274 -6.56 -1.82 -0.22
CA VAL A 274 -6.60 -2.90 -1.21
C VAL A 274 -5.19 -3.29 -1.62
N LEU A 275 -4.66 -4.29 -0.92
CA LEU A 275 -3.31 -4.83 -1.12
C LEU A 275 -3.34 -6.33 -1.49
N PRO A 276 -2.31 -6.86 -2.19
CA PRO A 276 -2.31 -8.25 -2.66
C PRO A 276 -2.36 -9.29 -1.54
N CYS A 277 -1.83 -8.97 -0.37
CA CYS A 277 -1.85 -9.85 0.80
C CYS A 277 -3.11 -9.69 1.67
N LEU A 278 -4.05 -8.81 1.31
CA LEU A 278 -5.29 -8.62 2.05
C LEU A 278 -6.20 -9.84 1.85
N CYS A 279 -6.52 -10.48 2.97
CA CYS A 279 -7.45 -11.59 3.03
C CYS A 279 -8.63 -11.24 3.95
N LEU A 280 -9.78 -11.75 3.58
CA LEU A 280 -11.06 -11.58 4.24
C LEU A 280 -11.44 -12.93 4.86
N GLN A 281 -11.85 -12.93 6.11
CA GLN A 281 -12.33 -14.12 6.80
C GLN A 281 -13.68 -13.84 7.43
N VAL A 282 -14.69 -14.69 7.20
CA VAL A 282 -16.04 -14.51 7.73
C VAL A 282 -16.52 -15.76 8.46
N TRP A 283 -17.27 -15.57 9.55
CA TRP A 283 -17.89 -16.64 10.32
C TRP A 283 -19.16 -16.15 11.07
N PRO A 284 -20.11 -17.04 11.38
CA PRO A 284 -21.23 -16.72 12.27
C PRO A 284 -20.80 -16.64 13.73
N GLU A 285 -21.47 -15.80 14.53
CA GLU A 285 -21.28 -15.70 15.99
C GLU A 285 -21.93 -16.89 16.74
N THR A 286 -21.43 -18.10 16.48
CA THR A 286 -21.82 -19.34 17.14
C THR A 286 -20.61 -20.00 17.80
N GLN A 287 -20.84 -21.01 18.65
CA GLN A 287 -19.75 -21.78 19.25
C GLN A 287 -19.00 -22.59 18.17
N ASP A 288 -17.66 -22.48 18.18
CA ASP A 288 -16.72 -23.13 17.25
C ASP A 288 -17.12 -23.03 15.76
N PRO A 289 -17.26 -21.79 15.23
CA PRO A 289 -17.78 -21.59 13.89
C PRO A 289 -16.73 -21.91 12.83
N LEU A 290 -17.16 -22.53 11.73
CA LEU A 290 -16.35 -22.68 10.54
C LEU A 290 -16.15 -21.30 9.89
N ARG A 291 -14.91 -21.04 9.46
CA ARG A 291 -14.51 -19.75 8.87
C ARG A 291 -14.28 -19.90 7.38
N ALA A 292 -14.91 -19.05 6.57
CA ALA A 292 -14.58 -18.93 5.16
C ALA A 292 -13.50 -17.86 4.98
N THR A 293 -12.44 -18.17 4.24
CA THR A 293 -11.34 -17.24 3.94
C THR A 293 -11.27 -16.99 2.42
N LEU A 294 -11.09 -15.73 2.03
CA LEU A 294 -10.95 -15.30 0.63
C LEU A 294 -9.81 -14.28 0.51
N CYS A 295 -8.88 -14.47 -0.43
CA CYS A 295 -7.79 -13.54 -0.73
C CYS A 295 -7.90 -13.04 -2.19
N PRO A 296 -8.83 -12.10 -2.45
CA PRO A 296 -9.27 -11.78 -3.81
C PRO A 296 -8.23 -10.97 -4.61
N PHE A 297 -7.32 -10.24 -3.94
CA PHE A 297 -6.41 -9.27 -4.58
C PHE A 297 -5.02 -9.82 -4.92
N SER A 298 -4.77 -11.11 -4.66
CA SER A 298 -3.46 -11.74 -4.87
C SER A 298 -2.90 -11.57 -6.29
N HIS A 299 -3.78 -11.50 -7.29
CA HIS A 299 -3.44 -11.37 -8.71
C HIS A 299 -3.91 -10.04 -9.32
N ASP A 300 -4.36 -9.09 -8.48
CA ASP A 300 -4.85 -7.79 -8.96
C ASP A 300 -3.69 -6.82 -9.24
N ALA A 301 -3.57 -6.37 -10.48
CA ALA A 301 -2.49 -5.50 -10.92
C ALA A 301 -2.50 -4.15 -10.20
N GLU A 302 -3.68 -3.57 -9.95
CA GLU A 302 -3.77 -2.28 -9.26
C GLU A 302 -3.35 -2.39 -7.79
N ALA A 303 -3.74 -3.46 -7.10
CA ALA A 303 -3.28 -3.76 -5.76
C ALA A 303 -1.74 -3.88 -5.69
N TRP A 304 -1.12 -4.50 -6.69
CA TRP A 304 0.34 -4.59 -6.79
C TRP A 304 1.00 -3.21 -7.00
N GLU A 305 0.45 -2.35 -7.85
CA GLU A 305 0.97 -0.98 -8.02
C GLU A 305 0.82 -0.13 -6.74
N ARG A 306 -0.31 -0.26 -6.02
CA ARG A 306 -0.50 0.38 -4.71
C ARG A 306 0.51 -0.11 -3.67
N LEU A 307 0.76 -1.42 -3.64
CA LEU A 307 1.77 -2.02 -2.75
C LEU A 307 3.16 -1.42 -3.01
N TRP A 308 3.56 -1.28 -4.27
CA TRP A 308 4.83 -0.66 -4.62
C TRP A 308 4.88 0.83 -4.25
N ALA A 309 3.79 1.58 -4.45
CA ALA A 309 3.70 2.98 -4.05
C ALA A 309 3.83 3.18 -2.52
N GLN A 310 3.37 2.22 -1.72
CA GLN A 310 3.49 2.24 -0.25
C GLN A 310 4.79 1.61 0.27
N SER A 311 5.57 0.98 -0.60
CA SER A 311 6.83 0.34 -0.23
C SER A 311 7.99 1.36 -0.22
N GLN A 312 8.91 1.19 0.73
CA GLN A 312 10.05 2.09 0.89
C GLN A 312 11.36 1.31 1.00
N LEU A 313 12.35 1.80 0.25
CA LEU A 313 13.72 1.30 0.29
C LEU A 313 14.59 2.30 1.04
N VAL A 314 15.18 1.88 2.15
CA VAL A 314 16.05 2.74 2.96
C VAL A 314 17.44 2.14 3.07
N LEU A 315 18.45 2.95 2.73
CA LEU A 315 19.86 2.58 2.83
C LEU A 315 20.48 3.16 4.09
N HIS A 316 20.99 2.30 4.96
CA HIS A 316 21.64 2.66 6.20
C HIS A 316 23.15 2.47 6.09
N ILE A 317 23.91 3.41 6.65
CA ILE A 317 25.37 3.34 6.71
C ILE A 317 25.75 3.23 8.18
N GLN A 318 26.35 2.12 8.56
CA GLN A 318 26.92 1.92 9.89
C GLN A 318 28.43 1.72 9.76
N GLY A 319 29.20 2.76 10.07
CA GLY A 319 30.65 2.75 9.86
C GLY A 319 31.03 2.61 8.38
N GLN A 320 31.64 1.48 8.00
CA GLN A 320 32.04 1.15 6.63
C GLN A 320 31.11 0.15 5.94
N VAL A 321 29.96 -0.18 6.57
CA VAL A 321 29.03 -1.20 6.10
C VAL A 321 27.76 -0.55 5.55
N LEU A 322 27.38 -0.95 4.33
CA LEU A 322 26.11 -0.60 3.71
C LEU A 322 25.06 -1.67 4.04
N THR A 323 24.00 -1.23 4.71
CA THR A 323 22.81 -2.05 5.03
C THR A 323 21.60 -1.50 4.28
N CYS A 324 20.69 -2.38 3.90
CA CYS A 324 19.48 -2.04 3.15
C CYS A 324 18.26 -2.61 3.86
N SER A 325 17.26 -1.78 4.12
CA SER A 325 15.97 -2.20 4.67
C SER A 325 14.86 -1.88 3.67
N LEU A 326 14.11 -2.92 3.28
CA LEU A 326 12.91 -2.81 2.47
C LEU A 326 11.70 -2.95 3.38
N SER A 327 10.92 -1.88 3.53
CA SER A 327 9.66 -1.90 4.29
C SER A 327 8.48 -1.93 3.33
N ALA A 328 7.64 -2.95 3.46
CA ALA A 328 6.41 -3.09 2.69
C ALA A 328 5.29 -3.69 3.57
N PRO A 329 4.01 -3.34 3.32
CA PRO A 329 2.86 -3.92 4.00
C PRO A 329 2.66 -5.43 3.77
N CYS A 330 3.09 -5.93 2.61
CA CYS A 330 2.99 -7.33 2.17
C CYS A 330 4.38 -7.89 1.87
N ASP A 331 4.49 -9.22 1.87
CA ASP A 331 5.73 -9.90 1.46
C ASP A 331 5.98 -9.71 -0.04
N LEU A 332 7.17 -9.22 -0.38
CA LEU A 332 7.58 -8.95 -1.74
C LEU A 332 8.53 -10.05 -2.23
N LEU A 333 8.18 -10.68 -3.35
CA LEU A 333 9.12 -11.50 -4.11
C LEU A 333 9.96 -10.56 -4.99
N ALA A 334 11.07 -10.11 -4.43
CA ALA A 334 11.96 -9.16 -5.07
C ALA A 334 13.44 -9.49 -4.84
N GLU A 335 14.28 -8.98 -5.71
CA GLU A 335 15.74 -9.08 -5.63
C GLU A 335 16.33 -7.71 -5.38
N LEU A 336 17.29 -7.63 -4.45
CA LEU A 336 18.09 -6.46 -4.20
C LEU A 336 19.33 -6.49 -5.07
N VAL A 337 19.48 -5.47 -5.92
CA VAL A 337 20.57 -5.36 -6.89
C VAL A 337 21.30 -4.05 -6.66
N PRO A 338 22.52 -4.06 -6.05
CA PRO A 338 23.33 -2.87 -5.96
C PRO A 338 23.84 -2.49 -7.36
N CYS A 339 23.85 -1.20 -7.65
CA CYS A 339 24.21 -0.66 -8.96
C CYS A 339 25.05 0.62 -8.82
N TRP A 340 25.79 0.93 -9.88
CA TRP A 340 26.64 2.11 -9.97
C TRP A 340 26.05 3.15 -10.92
N GLN A 341 25.84 4.35 -10.41
CA GLN A 341 25.31 5.47 -11.16
C GLN A 341 26.36 6.59 -11.30
N PRO A 342 27.08 6.66 -12.43
CA PRO A 342 28.15 7.64 -12.61
C PRO A 342 27.59 9.07 -12.68
N VAL A 343 26.48 9.29 -13.38
CA VAL A 343 25.86 10.62 -13.57
C VAL A 343 24.46 10.64 -12.96
N PRO A 344 24.03 11.71 -12.25
CA PRO A 344 22.72 11.78 -11.56
C PRO A 344 21.49 11.47 -12.43
N SER A 345 21.58 11.66 -13.74
CA SER A 345 20.50 11.36 -14.70
C SER A 345 20.83 10.21 -15.66
N GLY A 346 21.93 9.48 -15.43
CA GLY A 346 22.36 8.33 -16.22
C GLY A 346 21.77 7.01 -15.72
N ALA A 347 21.77 5.99 -16.58
CA ALA A 347 21.34 4.64 -16.21
C ALA A 347 22.25 4.03 -15.11
N CYS A 348 21.65 3.38 -14.11
CA CYS A 348 22.38 2.67 -13.07
C CYS A 348 22.82 1.30 -13.58
N GLN A 349 24.10 0.96 -13.43
CA GLN A 349 24.69 -0.27 -13.95
C GLN A 349 24.80 -1.30 -12.84
N PRO A 350 24.15 -2.48 -12.94
CA PRO A 350 24.14 -3.47 -11.85
C PRO A 350 25.53 -4.03 -11.60
N LEU A 351 25.88 -4.21 -10.31
CA LEU A 351 27.16 -4.79 -9.92
C LEU A 351 27.09 -6.32 -10.02
N PRO A 352 28.07 -6.97 -10.71
CA PRO A 352 28.03 -8.40 -10.93
C PRO A 352 28.26 -9.18 -9.63
N GLY A 353 27.47 -10.24 -9.39
CA GLY A 353 27.67 -11.18 -8.28
C GLY A 353 27.23 -10.67 -6.91
N LEU A 354 26.52 -9.53 -6.83
CA LEU A 354 26.02 -8.92 -5.59
C LEU A 354 24.48 -8.91 -5.48
N GLN A 355 23.81 -9.67 -6.34
CA GLN A 355 22.35 -9.81 -6.34
C GLN A 355 21.94 -10.76 -5.22
N GLN A 356 20.94 -10.38 -4.43
CA GLN A 356 20.42 -11.23 -3.35
C GLN A 356 18.89 -11.09 -3.23
N PRO A 357 18.17 -12.15 -2.84
CA PRO A 357 16.73 -12.06 -2.60
C PRO A 357 16.46 -11.10 -1.46
N ALA A 358 15.42 -10.27 -1.58
CA ALA A 358 14.96 -9.41 -0.50
C ALA A 358 14.35 -10.27 0.62
N GLY A 359 15.15 -10.59 1.64
CA GLY A 359 14.73 -11.46 2.75
C GLY A 359 14.47 -10.74 4.08
N GLY A 360 13.31 -10.99 4.69
CA GLY A 360 13.00 -10.76 6.11
C GLY A 360 12.74 -9.31 6.54
N LYS A 361 12.13 -9.13 7.72
CA LYS A 361 11.84 -7.83 8.36
C LYS A 361 13.08 -7.09 8.90
N GLY A 362 14.27 -7.35 8.36
CA GLY A 362 15.55 -6.87 8.89
C GLY A 362 16.44 -6.20 7.84
N PRO A 363 17.41 -5.37 8.29
CA PRO A 363 18.41 -4.80 7.41
C PRO A 363 19.32 -5.90 6.84
N GLN A 364 19.53 -5.87 5.53
CA GLN A 364 20.37 -6.82 4.80
C GLN A 364 21.67 -6.17 4.35
N GLU A 365 22.78 -6.91 4.43
CA GLU A 365 24.10 -6.48 4.02
C GLU A 365 24.51 -7.12 2.69
N PHE A 366 25.37 -6.45 1.93
CA PHE A 366 25.89 -6.92 0.64
C PHE A 366 27.34 -7.42 0.74
N GLY A 367 27.59 -8.38 1.64
CA GLY A 367 28.87 -9.12 1.70
C GLY A 367 30.13 -8.25 1.73
N GLY A 368 30.14 -7.15 2.50
CA GLY A 368 31.30 -6.26 2.66
C GLY A 368 31.41 -5.12 1.63
N LEU A 369 30.33 -4.83 0.88
CA LEU A 369 30.25 -3.65 0.00
C LEU A 369 30.40 -2.36 0.82
N ARG A 370 31.40 -1.54 0.46
CA ARG A 370 31.66 -0.25 1.12
C ARG A 370 30.79 0.87 0.53
N PRO A 371 30.32 1.81 1.36
CA PRO A 371 29.48 2.92 0.91
C PRO A 371 30.26 3.90 0.02
N HIS A 372 29.60 4.43 -1.01
CA HIS A 372 30.12 5.40 -1.97
C HIS A 372 28.96 6.23 -2.57
N PRO A 373 29.13 7.54 -2.87
CA PRO A 373 28.03 8.37 -3.38
C PRO A 373 27.39 7.87 -4.67
N ASN A 374 28.16 7.25 -5.56
CA ASN A 374 27.65 6.70 -6.83
C ASN A 374 26.99 5.32 -6.69
N LEU A 375 26.92 4.75 -5.48
CA LEU A 375 26.21 3.50 -5.24
C LEU A 375 24.73 3.75 -5.00
N CYS A 376 23.93 2.93 -5.65
CA CYS A 376 22.49 2.83 -5.45
C CYS A 376 22.11 1.38 -5.26
N VAL A 377 20.92 1.14 -4.71
CA VAL A 377 20.31 -0.19 -4.65
C VAL A 377 18.98 -0.12 -5.39
N GLN A 378 18.78 -1.08 -6.27
CA GLN A 378 17.55 -1.29 -7.01
C GLN A 378 16.80 -2.50 -6.47
N VAL A 379 15.48 -2.41 -6.41
CA VAL A 379 14.60 -3.52 -6.10
C VAL A 379 13.99 -4.01 -7.41
N TRP A 380 14.31 -5.24 -7.77
CA TRP A 380 13.84 -5.89 -8.99
C TRP A 380 12.70 -6.83 -8.64
N SER A 381 11.60 -6.76 -9.36
CA SER A 381 10.49 -7.72 -9.27
C SER A 381 9.96 -7.99 -10.67
N SER A 382 9.72 -9.28 -10.97
CA SER A 382 9.30 -9.74 -12.31
C SER A 382 10.16 -9.16 -13.47
N GLY A 383 11.47 -9.01 -13.26
CA GLY A 383 12.40 -8.47 -14.26
C GLY A 383 12.35 -6.94 -14.47
N GLN A 384 11.60 -6.21 -13.66
CA GLN A 384 11.50 -4.74 -13.71
C GLN A 384 12.02 -4.10 -12.42
N VAL A 385 12.63 -2.91 -12.57
CA VAL A 385 13.04 -2.08 -11.43
C VAL A 385 11.81 -1.38 -10.87
N ARG A 386 11.50 -1.65 -9.60
CA ARG A 386 10.34 -1.08 -8.89
C ARG A 386 10.72 0.08 -7.97
N LEU A 387 11.86 -0.05 -7.29
CA LEU A 387 12.40 1.00 -6.41
C LEU A 387 13.88 1.21 -6.70
N THR A 388 14.35 2.44 -6.52
CA THR A 388 15.78 2.79 -6.57
C THR A 388 16.08 3.80 -5.48
N GLN A 389 17.10 3.55 -4.68
CA GLN A 389 17.61 4.50 -3.68
C GLN A 389 19.12 4.67 -3.86
N CYS A 390 19.58 5.91 -3.96
CA CYS A 390 20.99 6.24 -4.09
C CYS A 390 21.57 6.82 -2.81
N LEU A 391 22.87 6.60 -2.57
CA LEU A 391 23.58 7.16 -1.42
C LEU A 391 23.98 8.63 -1.62
N ARG A 392 24.00 9.12 -2.87
CA ARG A 392 24.31 10.52 -3.22
C ARG A 392 23.42 11.53 -2.48
N ASP A 393 22.17 11.15 -2.20
CA ASP A 393 21.17 11.99 -1.53
C ASP A 393 21.43 12.13 -0.01
N ARG A 394 22.33 11.31 0.55
CA ARG A 394 22.70 11.32 1.98
C ARG A 394 24.14 11.78 2.17
N ALA A 395 24.41 13.06 1.89
CA ALA A 395 25.59 13.84 2.34
C ALA A 395 26.91 13.07 2.57
N LEU A 396 27.27 12.12 1.71
CA LEU A 396 28.56 11.46 1.75
C LEU A 396 29.60 12.42 1.16
N PRO A 397 30.77 12.60 1.80
CA PRO A 397 31.86 13.34 1.19
C PRO A 397 32.42 12.51 0.01
N GLY A 398 31.97 12.79 -1.20
CA GLY A 398 32.49 12.15 -2.40
C GLY A 398 32.00 12.84 -3.66
N ARG A 399 32.84 12.84 -4.70
CA ARG A 399 32.58 13.57 -5.94
C ARG A 399 31.93 12.63 -6.96
N PRO A 400 30.97 13.12 -7.76
CA PRO A 400 30.19 12.27 -8.67
C PRO A 400 31.00 11.66 -9.82
N ASP A 401 32.19 12.18 -10.12
CA ASP A 401 32.97 11.83 -11.32
C ASP A 401 33.90 10.61 -11.18
N ASP A 402 33.68 9.75 -10.19
CA ASP A 402 34.52 8.57 -9.98
C ASP A 402 34.15 7.45 -10.98
N LEU A 403 35.19 6.81 -11.55
CA LEU A 403 35.06 5.69 -12.48
C LEU A 403 35.08 4.37 -11.71
N LEU A 404 34.17 3.47 -12.09
CA LEU A 404 34.13 2.10 -11.60
C LEU A 404 35.08 1.23 -12.41
N LEU A 405 36.11 0.71 -11.74
CA LEU A 405 37.02 -0.27 -12.30
C LEU A 405 36.73 -1.66 -11.76
N LEU A 406 36.93 -2.64 -12.62
CA LEU A 406 36.70 -4.05 -12.35
C LEU A 406 37.98 -4.81 -12.63
N GLU A 407 38.44 -5.57 -11.63
CA GLU A 407 39.64 -6.40 -11.70
C GLU A 407 39.24 -7.88 -11.69
N ARG A 408 39.68 -8.65 -12.67
CA ARG A 408 39.39 -10.09 -12.76
C ARG A 408 40.59 -10.91 -12.26
N GLY A 409 40.34 -11.80 -11.29
CA GLY A 409 41.36 -12.66 -10.70
C GLY A 409 42.05 -13.55 -11.74
N GLY A 410 43.39 -13.52 -11.77
CA GLY A 410 44.23 -14.31 -12.68
C GLY A 410 45.36 -13.51 -13.32
N ASN A 411 45.04 -12.32 -13.88
CA ASN A 411 46.01 -11.49 -14.63
C ASN A 411 46.03 -10.01 -14.22
N ALA A 412 45.29 -9.61 -13.17
CA ALA A 412 45.14 -8.21 -12.73
C ALA A 412 44.73 -7.24 -13.88
N SER A 413 44.03 -7.74 -14.91
CA SER A 413 43.55 -6.90 -16.00
C SER A 413 42.37 -6.07 -15.49
N LEU A 414 42.59 -4.76 -15.41
CA LEU A 414 41.59 -3.77 -15.06
C LEU A 414 40.73 -3.45 -16.29
N CYS A 415 39.42 -3.32 -16.09
CA CYS A 415 38.51 -2.79 -17.08
C CYS A 415 37.60 -1.73 -16.47
N ALA A 416 37.19 -0.77 -17.28
CA ALA A 416 36.23 0.25 -16.90
C ALA A 416 34.82 -0.29 -17.16
N VAL A 417 33.94 -0.19 -16.16
CA VAL A 417 32.55 -0.61 -16.31
C VAL A 417 31.76 0.53 -16.96
N GLU A 418 31.30 0.31 -18.18
CA GLU A 418 30.54 1.27 -18.96
C GLU A 418 29.33 0.60 -19.62
N ARG A 419 28.13 1.17 -19.41
CA ARG A 419 26.85 0.64 -19.91
C ARG A 419 26.60 -0.84 -19.56
N GLY A 420 27.12 -1.31 -18.41
CA GLY A 420 26.99 -2.70 -17.98
C GLY A 420 27.97 -3.67 -18.65
N ALA A 421 28.87 -3.18 -19.51
CA ALA A 421 29.95 -3.94 -20.10
C ALA A 421 31.31 -3.54 -19.50
N CYS A 422 32.20 -4.52 -19.35
CA CYS A 422 33.58 -4.34 -18.92
C CYS A 422 34.41 -3.99 -20.16
N THR A 423 34.69 -2.70 -20.34
CA THR A 423 35.50 -2.20 -21.45
C THR A 423 36.98 -2.19 -21.06
N PRO A 424 37.87 -2.83 -21.86
CA PRO A 424 39.28 -2.80 -21.55
C PRO A 424 39.79 -1.35 -21.61
N LEU A 425 40.66 -0.98 -20.66
CA LEU A 425 41.16 0.38 -20.51
C LEU A 425 41.84 0.92 -21.78
N ALA A 426 42.50 0.05 -22.55
CA ALA A 426 43.07 0.38 -23.86
C ALA A 426 42.07 0.96 -24.88
N SER A 427 40.77 0.67 -24.72
CA SER A 427 39.69 1.10 -25.61
C SER A 427 38.77 2.19 -25.01
N PHE A 428 39.05 2.63 -23.77
CA PHE A 428 38.19 3.55 -23.04
C PHE A 428 38.36 4.99 -23.56
N THR A 429 37.29 5.59 -24.10
CA THR A 429 37.35 6.90 -24.79
C THR A 429 36.32 7.93 -24.30
N SER A 430 35.51 7.63 -23.28
CA SER A 430 34.20 8.31 -23.13
C SER A 430 34.19 9.71 -22.48
N ARG A 431 35.32 10.38 -22.28
CA ARG A 431 35.31 11.78 -21.79
C ARG A 431 36.44 12.69 -22.26
N GLY A 432 36.95 12.49 -23.47
CA GLY A 432 37.87 13.44 -24.12
C GLY A 432 39.25 13.57 -23.44
N ALA A 433 39.65 12.58 -22.64
CA ALA A 433 40.91 12.59 -21.92
C ALA A 433 41.92 11.63 -22.55
N GLY A 434 42.90 12.21 -23.23
CA GLY A 434 44.25 11.65 -23.37
C GLY A 434 44.42 10.45 -24.30
N HIS A 435 45.62 10.37 -24.89
CA HIS A 435 46.02 9.29 -25.80
C HIS A 435 45.73 7.89 -25.22
N PRO A 436 45.13 6.97 -26.02
CA PRO A 436 44.88 5.59 -25.58
C PRO A 436 46.20 4.92 -25.18
N GLY A 437 46.27 4.46 -23.92
CA GLY A 437 47.43 3.77 -23.34
C GLY A 437 48.07 4.42 -22.11
N LEU A 438 48.09 5.76 -22.02
CA LEU A 438 48.71 6.45 -20.86
C LEU A 438 47.79 6.41 -19.62
N LEU A 439 46.48 6.59 -19.85
CA LEU A 439 45.46 6.54 -18.81
C LEU A 439 45.37 5.17 -18.13
N GLU A 440 45.60 4.09 -18.89
CA GLU A 440 45.61 2.72 -18.37
C GLU A 440 46.74 2.51 -17.35
N GLN A 441 47.97 2.92 -17.69
CA GLN A 441 49.12 2.80 -16.80
C GLN A 441 48.97 3.65 -15.53
N ASP A 442 48.43 4.85 -15.67
CA ASP A 442 48.23 5.72 -14.51
C ASP A 442 47.13 5.21 -13.58
N LEU A 443 46.02 4.66 -14.11
CA LEU A 443 44.97 4.05 -13.29
C LEU A 443 45.46 2.76 -12.61
N GLN A 444 46.24 1.93 -13.30
CA GLN A 444 46.90 0.76 -12.69
C GLN A 444 47.83 1.16 -11.54
N ARG A 445 48.62 2.23 -11.73
CA ARG A 445 49.50 2.76 -10.69
C ARG A 445 48.73 3.33 -9.51
N ASP A 446 47.61 4.01 -9.75
CA ASP A 446 46.77 4.57 -8.69
C ASP A 446 46.04 3.48 -7.88
N VAL A 447 45.61 2.38 -8.51
CA VAL A 447 45.09 1.19 -7.81
C VAL A 447 46.18 0.55 -6.96
N ALA A 448 47.37 0.30 -7.53
CA ALA A 448 48.49 -0.29 -6.80
C ALA A 448 49.02 0.62 -5.67
N GLY A 449 48.95 1.94 -5.86
CA GLY A 449 49.35 2.96 -4.89
C GLY A 449 48.29 3.29 -3.84
N GLY A 450 47.13 2.62 -3.85
CA GLY A 450 46.06 2.82 -2.87
C GLY A 450 45.32 4.15 -2.98
N GLN A 451 45.40 4.83 -4.13
CA GLN A 451 44.65 6.08 -4.38
C GLN A 451 43.19 5.82 -4.78
N CYS A 452 42.85 4.59 -5.18
CA CYS A 452 41.48 4.18 -5.46
C CYS A 452 40.85 3.49 -4.24
N GLN A 453 39.57 3.77 -3.99
CA GLN A 453 38.82 3.12 -2.91
C GLN A 453 38.37 1.74 -3.37
N GLN A 454 38.69 0.71 -2.58
CA GLN A 454 38.16 -0.63 -2.79
C GLN A 454 36.69 -0.69 -2.36
N LEU A 455 35.77 -0.94 -3.30
CA LEU A 455 34.33 -1.00 -3.04
C LEU A 455 33.91 -2.37 -2.54
N TRP A 456 34.40 -3.42 -3.18
CA TRP A 456 34.01 -4.79 -2.87
C TRP A 456 35.10 -5.79 -3.23
N ARG A 457 35.24 -6.84 -2.42
CA ARG A 457 36.10 -7.98 -2.70
C ARG A 457 35.35 -9.28 -2.36
N PRO A 458 35.26 -10.23 -3.28
CA PRO A 458 34.65 -11.53 -3.03
C PRO A 458 35.50 -12.35 -2.07
N SER A 459 34.83 -13.18 -1.26
CA SER A 459 35.47 -14.12 -0.34
C SER A 459 36.29 -15.20 -1.05
N ASN A 460 36.03 -15.46 -2.34
CA ASN A 460 36.68 -16.50 -3.12
C ASN A 460 37.75 -15.91 -4.05
N ARG A 461 38.95 -16.50 -4.09
CA ARG A 461 40.13 -15.95 -4.80
C ARG A 461 39.97 -15.81 -6.32
N THR A 462 38.93 -16.41 -6.90
CA THR A 462 38.58 -16.36 -8.33
C THR A 462 37.59 -15.25 -8.68
N GLY A 463 37.14 -14.47 -7.70
CA GLY A 463 36.12 -13.45 -7.90
C GLY A 463 36.65 -12.10 -8.39
N VAL A 464 35.72 -11.27 -8.83
CA VAL A 464 35.93 -9.93 -9.36
C VAL A 464 36.11 -8.90 -8.24
N VAL A 465 37.14 -8.06 -8.27
CA VAL A 465 37.31 -6.93 -7.31
C VAL A 465 36.81 -5.64 -7.94
N LEU A 466 36.09 -4.82 -7.17
CA LEU A 466 35.55 -3.53 -7.62
C LEU A 466 36.26 -2.36 -6.94
N TRP A 467 36.63 -1.36 -7.75
CA TRP A 467 37.36 -0.18 -7.32
C TRP A 467 36.66 1.11 -7.79
N ALA A 468 36.64 2.14 -6.95
CA ALA A 468 36.24 3.50 -7.32
C ALA A 468 37.51 4.37 -7.46
N CYS A 469 37.74 4.90 -8.65
CA CYS A 469 38.90 5.75 -8.93
C CYS A 469 38.48 7.15 -9.36
N PRO A 470 39.05 8.21 -8.74
CA PRO A 470 38.66 9.58 -9.05
C PRO A 470 39.24 10.08 -10.38
N LEU A 471 38.39 10.44 -11.34
CA LEU A 471 38.83 10.87 -12.68
C LEU A 471 39.32 12.32 -12.76
N HIS A 472 39.02 13.14 -11.75
CA HIS A 472 39.37 14.57 -11.77
C HIS A 472 40.88 14.86 -11.87
N LYS A 473 41.73 13.89 -11.47
CA LYS A 473 43.19 13.96 -11.61
C LYS A 473 43.61 13.96 -13.08
N TYR A 474 42.87 13.24 -13.92
CA TYR A 474 43.15 13.04 -15.34
C TYR A 474 42.40 14.01 -16.24
N LEU A 475 41.26 14.52 -15.78
CA LEU A 475 40.42 15.48 -16.49
C LEU A 475 40.85 16.94 -16.31
N ARG A 476 42.01 17.22 -15.70
CA ARG A 476 42.56 18.59 -15.71
C ARG A 476 42.85 19.00 -17.15
N THR A 477 41.95 19.78 -17.72
CA THR A 477 42.23 20.57 -18.92
C THR A 477 43.42 21.45 -18.59
N HIS A 478 44.58 21.12 -19.14
CA HIS A 478 45.74 21.99 -19.09
C HIS A 478 45.37 23.26 -19.86
N TRP A 479 44.85 24.26 -19.16
CA TRP A 479 44.72 25.64 -19.63
C TRP A 479 46.09 26.21 -20.02
N ALA A 480 47.18 25.44 -19.93
CA ALA A 480 48.52 25.77 -20.39
C ALA A 480 48.52 26.43 -21.77
N LEU A 481 47.72 25.97 -22.75
CA LEU A 481 47.65 26.65 -24.05
C LEU A 481 46.99 28.03 -23.99
N VAL A 482 45.97 28.20 -23.13
CA VAL A 482 45.35 29.50 -22.87
C VAL A 482 46.30 30.42 -22.09
N TRP A 483 47.00 29.89 -21.08
CA TRP A 483 48.03 30.62 -20.33
C TRP A 483 49.23 30.99 -21.22
N MET A 484 49.66 30.11 -22.12
CA MET A 484 50.70 30.41 -23.11
C MET A 484 50.22 31.43 -24.14
N GLY A 485 48.95 31.36 -24.57
CA GLY A 485 48.34 32.38 -25.42
C GLY A 485 48.23 33.74 -24.75
N VAL A 486 47.89 33.78 -23.45
CA VAL A 486 47.85 35.01 -22.64
C VAL A 486 49.27 35.55 -22.40
N LEU A 487 50.25 34.69 -22.11
CA LEU A 487 51.66 35.09 -21.96
C LEU A 487 52.24 35.63 -23.28
N LEU A 488 51.93 34.99 -24.40
CA LEU A 488 52.34 35.47 -25.72
C LEU A 488 51.64 36.78 -26.08
N GLY A 489 50.34 36.90 -25.81
CA GLY A 489 49.57 38.12 -26.03
C GLY A 489 50.07 39.29 -25.19
N THR A 490 50.38 39.05 -23.91
CA THR A 490 50.97 40.07 -23.02
C THR A 490 52.38 40.45 -23.44
N ALA A 491 53.22 39.49 -23.87
CA ALA A 491 54.54 39.76 -24.41
C ALA A 491 54.47 40.60 -25.71
N CYS A 492 53.57 40.26 -26.63
CA CYS A 492 53.33 41.03 -27.85
C CYS A 492 52.81 42.45 -27.54
N LEU A 493 51.90 42.60 -26.59
CA LEU A 493 51.42 43.92 -26.12
C LEU A 493 52.55 44.74 -25.51
N LEU A 494 53.42 44.13 -24.70
CA LEU A 494 54.61 44.77 -24.14
C LEU A 494 55.58 45.23 -25.24
N LEU A 495 55.81 44.38 -26.25
CA LEU A 495 56.65 44.73 -27.39
C LEU A 495 56.06 45.90 -28.20
N LEU A 496 54.75 45.89 -28.44
CA LEU A 496 54.04 46.98 -29.10
C LEU A 496 54.12 48.28 -28.30
N LEU A 497 53.99 48.22 -26.97
CA LEU A 497 54.12 49.39 -26.08
C LEU A 497 55.56 49.94 -26.05
N LEU A 498 56.57 49.08 -26.17
CA LEU A 498 57.99 49.47 -26.25
C LEU A 498 58.34 50.09 -27.60
N MET A 499 57.82 49.55 -28.71
CA MET A 499 58.00 50.12 -30.05
C MET A 499 57.25 51.45 -30.22
N LYS A 500 56.13 51.64 -29.50
CA LYS A 500 55.36 52.89 -29.50
C LYS A 500 55.86 53.92 -28.47
N LYS A 501 57.02 53.70 -27.85
CA LYS A 501 57.57 54.56 -26.78
C LYS A 501 57.96 55.98 -27.25
N GLU A 502 58.28 56.17 -28.54
CA GLU A 502 58.59 57.49 -29.09
C GLU A 502 57.33 58.34 -29.34
N ASP A 503 56.22 57.72 -29.77
CA ASP A 503 54.93 58.41 -29.98
C ASP A 503 54.07 58.52 -28.71
N MET A 504 54.34 57.70 -27.69
CA MET A 504 53.52 57.60 -26.47
C MET A 504 53.80 58.71 -25.45
N LYS A 505 54.80 59.58 -25.69
CA LYS A 505 55.09 60.75 -24.84
C LYS A 505 54.03 61.86 -24.99
N GLY A 506 53.41 61.97 -26.17
CA GLY A 506 52.29 62.89 -26.43
C GLY A 506 50.94 62.34 -25.96
N TRP A 507 50.71 61.03 -26.16
CA TRP A 507 49.47 60.38 -25.75
C TRP A 507 49.34 60.19 -24.22
N LEU A 508 50.44 59.98 -23.49
CA LEU A 508 50.44 59.90 -22.01
C LEU A 508 50.02 61.21 -21.32
N LYS A 509 50.23 62.37 -21.96
CA LYS A 509 49.69 63.66 -21.48
C LYS A 509 48.20 63.80 -21.79
N SER A 510 47.72 63.22 -22.89
CA SER A 510 46.29 63.18 -23.23
C SER A 510 45.50 62.16 -22.40
N LEU A 511 46.11 61.06 -21.98
CA LEU A 511 45.45 60.02 -21.17
C LEU A 511 45.46 60.28 -19.67
N ARG A 512 46.37 61.12 -19.16
CA ARG A 512 46.33 61.54 -17.74
C ARG A 512 45.12 62.43 -17.42
N ALA A 513 44.41 62.92 -18.44
CA ALA A 513 43.10 63.56 -18.29
C ALA A 513 41.89 62.62 -18.51
N GLY A 514 42.10 61.36 -18.90
CA GLY A 514 41.02 60.44 -19.32
C GLY A 514 40.89 59.14 -18.53
N TYR A 515 41.89 58.73 -17.74
CA TYR A 515 41.83 57.51 -16.93
C TYR A 515 41.95 57.83 -15.44
N GLY A 516 40.85 58.38 -14.91
CA GLY A 516 40.64 58.68 -13.50
C GLY A 516 39.18 58.98 -13.23
N SER A 517 38.26 58.17 -13.76
CA SER A 517 36.81 58.38 -13.59
C SER A 517 36.14 57.09 -13.15
N SER A 518 36.24 56.79 -11.85
CA SER A 518 35.21 56.02 -11.17
C SER A 518 33.87 56.74 -11.42
N GLY A 519 32.87 56.04 -11.96
CA GLY A 519 31.56 56.64 -12.26
C GLY A 519 31.00 57.41 -11.04
N PRO A 520 30.32 58.56 -11.24
CA PRO A 520 29.89 59.43 -10.14
C PRO A 520 29.01 58.72 -9.10
N LEU A 521 28.36 57.61 -9.49
CA LEU A 521 27.39 56.86 -8.69
C LEU A 521 27.86 55.42 -8.37
N GLN A 522 29.15 55.11 -8.58
CA GLN A 522 29.72 53.78 -8.39
C GLN A 522 29.50 53.22 -6.96
N GLY A 523 28.90 52.04 -6.88
CA GLY A 523 28.68 51.30 -5.63
C GLY A 523 27.32 51.54 -4.96
N ARG A 524 26.41 52.30 -5.58
CA ARG A 524 25.02 52.45 -5.12
C ARG A 524 24.08 51.55 -5.90
N ARG A 525 23.08 51.02 -5.22
CA ARG A 525 22.02 50.20 -5.82
C ARG A 525 20.70 50.96 -5.76
N ALA A 526 19.87 50.75 -6.77
CA ALA A 526 18.53 51.32 -6.83
C ALA A 526 17.53 50.29 -7.32
N LEU A 527 16.30 50.36 -6.80
CA LEU A 527 15.18 49.54 -7.25
C LEU A 527 14.25 50.43 -8.09
N LEU A 528 14.10 50.13 -9.38
CA LEU A 528 13.23 50.84 -10.30
C LEU A 528 11.90 50.08 -10.44
N VAL A 529 10.80 50.68 -9.99
CA VAL A 529 9.46 50.10 -10.11
C VAL A 529 8.71 50.82 -11.23
N HIS A 530 8.27 50.07 -12.23
CA HIS A 530 7.49 50.58 -13.37
C HIS A 530 6.19 49.77 -13.56
N ALA A 531 5.23 50.34 -14.29
CA ALA A 531 4.04 49.59 -14.71
C ALA A 531 4.41 48.59 -15.81
N ALA A 532 3.66 47.48 -15.91
CA ALA A 532 3.75 46.54 -17.03
C ALA A 532 3.04 47.13 -18.26
N GLU A 533 3.64 48.16 -18.85
CA GLU A 533 3.16 48.90 -20.02
C GLU A 533 4.33 49.09 -20.99
N PRO A 534 4.16 48.91 -22.32
CA PRO A 534 5.27 48.92 -23.27
C PRO A 534 6.08 50.22 -23.23
N VAL A 535 5.41 51.36 -23.04
CA VAL A 535 6.05 52.67 -22.94
C VAL A 535 6.86 52.79 -21.64
N ALA A 536 6.35 52.24 -20.54
CA ALA A 536 7.04 52.22 -19.25
C ALA A 536 8.24 51.26 -19.25
N GLU A 537 8.13 50.12 -19.94
CA GLU A 537 9.22 49.15 -20.11
C GLU A 537 10.35 49.71 -20.97
N GLN A 538 10.04 50.39 -22.07
CA GLN A 538 11.02 51.06 -22.92
C GLN A 538 11.75 52.18 -22.17
N ALA A 539 11.01 53.03 -21.46
CA ALA A 539 11.58 54.07 -20.62
C ALA A 539 12.44 53.51 -19.47
N ALA A 540 11.97 52.44 -18.81
CA ALA A 540 12.73 51.76 -17.75
C ALA A 540 14.02 51.13 -18.28
N CYS A 541 13.99 50.49 -19.46
CA CYS A 541 15.17 49.91 -20.10
C CYS A 541 16.21 50.98 -20.48
N ALA A 542 15.76 52.08 -21.09
CA ALA A 542 16.64 53.19 -21.45
C ALA A 542 17.26 53.84 -20.21
N LEU A 543 16.46 54.07 -19.17
CA LEU A 543 16.93 54.64 -17.92
C LEU A 543 17.91 53.70 -17.19
N MET A 544 17.64 52.39 -17.16
CA MET A 544 18.54 51.40 -16.58
C MET A 544 19.89 51.36 -17.30
N ALA A 545 19.89 51.29 -18.63
CA ALA A 545 21.11 51.27 -19.43
C ALA A 545 21.95 52.55 -19.19
N ALA A 546 21.29 53.70 -19.12
CA ALA A 546 21.94 54.98 -18.88
C ALA A 546 22.51 55.08 -17.44
N LEU A 547 21.76 54.64 -16.43
CA LEU A 547 22.21 54.64 -15.03
C LEU A 547 23.32 53.61 -14.76
N HIS A 548 23.30 52.48 -15.45
CA HIS A 548 24.37 51.48 -15.38
C HIS A 548 25.68 52.04 -15.94
N SER A 549 25.63 52.85 -17.00
CA SER A 549 26.83 53.53 -17.54
C SER A 549 27.45 54.52 -16.54
N LEU A 550 26.66 55.03 -15.59
CA LEU A 550 27.08 55.93 -14.51
C LEU A 550 27.63 55.20 -13.26
N GLY A 551 27.59 53.87 -13.27
CA GLY A 551 28.06 53.01 -12.18
C GLY A 551 27.01 52.65 -11.13
N LEU A 552 25.73 52.94 -11.39
CA LEU A 552 24.60 52.61 -10.50
C LEU A 552 24.04 51.22 -10.86
N THR A 553 23.92 50.32 -9.89
CA THR A 553 23.32 49.01 -10.13
C THR A 553 21.80 49.10 -9.93
N VAL A 554 21.05 49.08 -11.02
CA VAL A 554 19.59 49.21 -10.99
C VAL A 554 18.94 47.83 -11.18
N VAL A 555 17.98 47.49 -10.32
CA VAL A 555 17.12 46.31 -10.47
C VAL A 555 15.72 46.81 -10.84
N ALA A 556 15.14 46.37 -11.96
CA ALA A 556 13.79 46.76 -12.35
C ALA A 556 12.72 45.76 -11.91
N ALA A 557 11.54 46.28 -11.61
CA ALA A 557 10.32 45.53 -11.32
C ALA A 557 9.14 46.07 -12.15
N PRO A 558 8.32 45.19 -12.76
CA PRO A 558 8.38 43.73 -12.71
C PRO A 558 9.44 43.12 -13.64
N GLY A 559 10.47 42.48 -13.06
CA GLY A 559 11.56 41.88 -13.81
C GLY A 559 11.32 40.39 -14.08
N GLY A 560 11.37 39.95 -15.33
CA GLY A 560 11.30 38.55 -15.77
C GLY A 560 12.55 37.71 -15.45
N GLY A 561 13.08 37.80 -14.23
CA GLY A 561 14.23 37.02 -13.78
C GLY A 561 13.84 35.70 -13.12
N SER A 562 14.81 34.80 -12.92
CA SER A 562 14.63 33.52 -12.23
C SER A 562 13.98 33.63 -10.83
N GLY A 563 14.13 34.79 -10.18
CA GLY A 563 13.51 35.07 -8.88
C GLY A 563 11.99 35.23 -8.92
N VAL A 564 11.43 35.81 -9.98
CA VAL A 564 9.96 35.92 -10.13
C VAL A 564 9.35 34.56 -10.49
N ALA A 565 10.04 33.76 -11.31
CA ALA A 565 9.60 32.40 -11.64
C ALA A 565 9.60 31.47 -10.42
N ALA A 566 10.46 31.70 -9.43
CA ALA A 566 10.56 30.87 -8.23
C ALA A 566 9.60 31.27 -7.09
N LEU A 567 9.29 32.57 -6.95
CA LEU A 567 8.57 33.11 -5.79
C LEU A 567 7.22 33.76 -6.15
N GLY A 568 6.91 33.93 -7.43
CA GLY A 568 5.80 34.75 -7.91
C GLY A 568 6.10 36.25 -7.87
N PRO A 569 5.35 37.08 -8.62
CA PRO A 569 5.66 38.50 -8.80
C PRO A 569 5.51 39.33 -7.51
N LEU A 570 4.48 39.05 -6.71
CA LEU A 570 4.19 39.74 -5.45
C LEU A 570 5.20 39.42 -4.34
N PRO A 571 5.47 38.13 -4.00
CA PRO A 571 6.43 37.81 -2.95
C PRO A 571 7.88 38.19 -3.32
N TRP A 572 8.24 38.09 -4.60
CA TRP A 572 9.54 38.56 -5.08
C TRP A 572 9.69 40.08 -4.93
N LEU A 573 8.67 40.85 -5.33
CA LEU A 573 8.68 42.30 -5.20
C LEU A 573 8.79 42.74 -3.74
N HIS A 574 8.03 42.08 -2.85
CA HIS A 574 8.10 42.33 -1.41
C HIS A 574 9.50 42.06 -0.85
N ALA A 575 10.15 40.96 -1.27
CA ALA A 575 11.50 40.63 -0.84
C ALA A 575 12.56 41.64 -1.33
N GLN A 576 12.43 42.15 -2.58
CA GLN A 576 13.35 43.17 -3.10
C GLN A 576 13.15 44.53 -2.43
N HIS A 577 11.89 44.92 -2.22
CA HIS A 577 11.54 46.14 -1.51
C HIS A 577 12.09 46.14 -0.07
N HIS A 578 11.91 45.04 0.66
CA HIS A 578 12.46 44.90 2.01
C HIS A 578 13.99 44.92 2.04
N ARG A 579 14.67 44.34 1.03
CA ARG A 579 16.13 44.44 0.90
C ARG A 579 16.58 45.86 0.63
N ALA A 580 15.93 46.57 -0.30
CA ALA A 580 16.25 47.95 -0.63
C ALA A 580 16.13 48.87 0.60
N LEU A 581 15.10 48.67 1.43
CA LEU A 581 14.95 49.42 2.68
C LEU A 581 16.02 49.07 3.74
N ARG A 582 16.45 47.81 3.84
CA ARG A 582 17.54 47.40 4.76
C ARG A 582 18.89 47.97 4.33
N ASP A 583 19.18 47.92 3.04
CA ASP A 583 20.47 48.31 2.47
C ASP A 583 20.57 49.83 2.24
N SER A 584 19.52 50.60 2.59
CA SER A 584 19.42 52.05 2.35
C SER A 584 19.49 52.44 0.87
N ASP A 585 19.07 51.54 -0.01
CA ASP A 585 19.02 51.74 -1.46
C ASP A 585 17.92 52.73 -1.86
N THR A 586 18.09 53.41 -3.00
CA THR A 586 17.07 54.34 -3.52
C THR A 586 16.01 53.59 -4.32
N ILE A 587 14.74 53.77 -3.99
CA ILE A 587 13.60 53.20 -4.69
C ILE A 587 13.03 54.27 -5.63
N ILE A 588 13.05 54.00 -6.93
CA ILE A 588 12.57 54.89 -7.99
C ILE A 588 11.21 54.38 -8.47
N LEU A 589 10.16 55.20 -8.33
CA LEU A 589 8.82 54.91 -8.85
C LEU A 589 8.64 55.64 -10.19
N LEU A 590 8.54 54.90 -11.29
CA LEU A 590 8.33 55.47 -12.62
C LEU A 590 6.83 55.60 -12.92
N LEU A 591 6.35 56.84 -13.09
CA LEU A 591 4.97 57.14 -13.41
C LEU A 591 4.73 57.13 -14.93
N SER A 592 4.02 56.11 -15.38
CA SER A 592 3.36 56.00 -16.69
C SER A 592 1.84 56.17 -16.55
N PRO A 593 1.08 56.30 -17.65
CA PRO A 593 -0.38 56.40 -17.61
C PRO A 593 -1.04 55.25 -16.80
N ALA A 594 -0.60 54.00 -16.99
CA ALA A 594 -1.14 52.86 -16.23
C ALA A 594 -0.75 52.86 -14.73
N ALA A 595 0.43 53.41 -14.39
CA ALA A 595 0.84 53.59 -12.99
C ALA A 595 0.03 54.68 -12.28
N VAL A 596 -0.32 55.75 -12.99
CA VAL A 596 -1.15 56.86 -12.48
C VAL A 596 -2.57 56.37 -12.20
N ALA A 597 -3.17 55.60 -13.12
CA ALA A 597 -4.48 54.98 -12.91
C ALA A 597 -4.49 54.07 -11.67
N ALA A 598 -3.44 53.26 -11.47
CA ALA A 598 -3.29 52.42 -10.27
C ALA A 598 -3.15 53.24 -8.97
N ALA A 599 -2.42 54.36 -9.00
CA ALA A 599 -2.27 55.25 -7.86
C ALA A 599 -3.56 56.03 -7.52
N GLN A 600 -4.31 56.47 -8.52
CA GLN A 600 -5.62 57.11 -8.33
C GLN A 600 -6.65 56.15 -7.72
N GLN A 601 -6.63 54.88 -8.14
CA GLN A 601 -7.47 53.84 -7.55
C GLN A 601 -7.13 53.63 -6.06
N TRP A 602 -5.85 53.67 -5.70
CA TRP A 602 -5.41 53.61 -4.30
C TRP A 602 -5.91 54.81 -3.48
N ASP A 603 -5.82 56.03 -4.04
CA ASP A 603 -6.34 57.24 -3.40
C ASP A 603 -7.87 57.22 -3.23
N ALA A 604 -8.60 56.63 -4.18
CA ALA A 604 -10.05 56.45 -4.09
C ALA A 604 -10.46 55.37 -3.07
N GLY A 605 -9.74 54.24 -3.01
CA GLY A 605 -9.97 53.16 -2.05
C GLY A 605 -9.61 53.53 -0.60
N ALA A 606 -8.57 54.35 -0.39
CA ALA A 606 -8.18 54.83 0.94
C ALA A 606 -9.21 55.81 1.56
N ARG A 607 -10.13 56.38 0.76
CA ARG A 607 -11.27 57.17 1.25
C ARG A 607 -12.44 56.29 1.73
N VAL A 608 -12.38 54.98 1.53
CA VAL A 608 -13.43 54.02 1.92
C VAL A 608 -12.83 52.96 2.84
N VAL A 609 -12.85 53.21 4.15
CA VAL A 609 -12.65 52.19 5.20
C VAL A 609 -13.81 52.34 6.20
N PRO A 610 -14.38 51.23 6.71
CA PRO A 610 -15.83 51.00 6.75
C PRO A 610 -16.44 51.21 8.14
N GLU A 611 -17.71 51.64 8.19
CA GLU A 611 -18.54 51.42 9.38
C GLU A 611 -19.10 49.99 9.36
N SER A 612 -18.97 49.35 10.52
CA SER A 612 -19.37 48.00 10.86
C SER A 612 -20.83 47.66 10.54
N GLY A 613 -21.08 46.41 10.13
CA GLY A 613 -22.31 45.71 10.51
C GLY A 613 -22.97 44.89 9.41
N ALA A 614 -23.12 43.61 9.71
CA ALA A 614 -24.23 42.72 9.32
C ALA A 614 -24.36 42.24 7.85
N ALA A 615 -24.31 40.90 7.76
CA ALA A 615 -25.21 40.01 7.02
C ALA A 615 -25.40 40.14 5.50
N GLU A 616 -25.13 39.01 4.85
CA GLU A 616 -25.83 38.37 3.72
C GLU A 616 -26.84 39.16 2.84
N SER A 617 -26.74 38.84 1.55
CA SER A 617 -27.79 38.93 0.51
C SER A 617 -28.04 40.30 -0.11
N SER A 618 -27.72 40.45 -1.40
CA SER A 618 -28.69 40.68 -2.48
C SER A 618 -28.03 41.24 -3.75
N LEU A 619 -28.40 40.65 -4.90
CA LEU A 619 -28.25 41.26 -6.22
C LEU A 619 -29.08 42.55 -6.26
N GLY A 620 -28.48 43.63 -6.75
CA GLY A 620 -29.17 44.85 -7.16
C GLY A 620 -28.20 45.85 -7.81
N PRO A 621 -28.50 46.37 -9.02
CA PRO A 621 -27.55 47.13 -9.82
C PRO A 621 -27.42 48.56 -9.28
N ARG A 622 -26.20 49.01 -9.00
CA ARG A 622 -25.93 50.42 -8.65
C ARG A 622 -24.91 51.05 -9.58
N HIS A 623 -25.47 51.94 -10.40
CA HIS A 623 -24.98 53.28 -10.72
C HIS A 623 -23.61 53.37 -11.40
N SER A 624 -23.70 53.54 -12.72
CA SER A 624 -22.69 54.14 -13.58
C SER A 624 -22.15 55.44 -12.96
N PRO A 625 -20.81 55.60 -12.81
CA PRO A 625 -20.21 56.92 -12.67
C PRO A 625 -20.28 57.65 -14.02
N ASP A 626 -20.26 58.98 -13.96
CA ASP A 626 -20.27 59.93 -15.08
C ASP A 626 -19.25 59.57 -16.19
N PRO A 627 -19.53 59.87 -17.49
CA PRO A 627 -18.66 59.48 -18.61
C PRO A 627 -17.28 60.14 -18.62
N ASP A 628 -17.03 61.14 -17.77
CA ASP A 628 -15.80 61.94 -17.78
C ASP A 628 -14.78 61.53 -16.69
N ASP A 629 -15.11 60.59 -15.80
CA ASP A 629 -14.21 60.12 -14.71
C ASP A 629 -13.75 58.65 -14.87
N VAL A 630 -13.81 58.12 -16.09
CA VAL A 630 -13.21 56.82 -16.40
C VAL A 630 -11.75 57.04 -16.82
N PRO A 631 -10.74 56.56 -16.07
CA PRO A 631 -9.37 56.58 -16.57
C PRO A 631 -9.35 55.75 -17.87
N THR A 632 -9.02 56.40 -18.98
CA THR A 632 -8.94 55.81 -20.33
C THR A 632 -7.91 54.69 -20.45
N VAL A 633 -7.14 54.43 -19.38
CA VAL A 633 -6.08 53.42 -19.28
C VAL A 633 -6.36 52.52 -18.06
N ALA A 634 -6.40 51.21 -18.29
CA ALA A 634 -6.60 50.22 -17.23
C ALA A 634 -5.47 50.26 -16.17
N PRO A 635 -5.79 50.18 -14.87
CA PRO A 635 -4.78 50.22 -13.81
C PRO A 635 -3.90 48.96 -13.83
N CYS A 636 -2.59 49.13 -13.67
CA CYS A 636 -1.66 48.01 -13.61
C CYS A 636 -1.68 47.34 -12.22
N GLU A 637 -2.16 46.09 -12.14
CA GLU A 637 -2.26 45.32 -10.88
C GLU A 637 -0.90 45.11 -10.20
N VAL A 638 0.15 44.90 -10.99
CA VAL A 638 1.53 44.70 -10.48
C VAL A 638 2.08 45.98 -9.84
N PHE A 639 1.74 47.14 -10.41
CA PHE A 639 2.10 48.43 -9.82
C PHE A 639 1.23 48.74 -8.59
N ALA A 640 -0.05 48.37 -8.58
CA ALA A 640 -0.92 48.49 -7.41
C ALA A 640 -0.42 47.65 -6.22
N ALA A 641 0.07 46.43 -6.49
CA ALA A 641 0.75 45.59 -5.50
C ALA A 641 2.04 46.25 -4.96
N ALA A 642 2.82 46.89 -5.83
CA ALA A 642 4.00 47.65 -5.44
C ALA A 642 3.66 48.83 -4.52
N LEU A 643 2.60 49.57 -4.85
CA LEU A 643 2.08 50.67 -4.03
C LEU A 643 1.66 50.18 -2.65
N SER A 644 0.98 49.04 -2.55
CA SER A 644 0.61 48.44 -1.26
C SER A 644 1.82 48.19 -0.34
N CYS A 645 2.98 47.86 -0.92
CA CYS A 645 4.24 47.69 -0.18
C CYS A 645 4.92 49.04 0.18
N ALA A 646 4.83 50.02 -0.71
CA ALA A 646 5.52 51.31 -0.56
C ALA A 646 4.77 52.30 0.35
N MET A 647 3.44 52.37 0.24
CA MET A 647 2.60 53.40 0.87
C MET A 647 2.70 53.48 2.41
N PRO A 648 2.73 52.36 3.17
CA PRO A 648 2.84 52.40 4.63
C PRO A 648 4.17 53.02 5.12
N VAL A 649 5.21 52.94 4.29
CA VAL A 649 6.58 53.33 4.66
C VAL A 649 6.99 54.66 3.99
N LEU A 650 6.24 55.11 2.98
CA LEU A 650 6.52 56.31 2.17
C LEU A 650 6.67 57.59 3.02
N ALA A 651 5.85 57.75 4.07
CA ALA A 651 5.89 58.91 4.96
C ALA A 651 7.03 58.85 6.01
N VAL A 652 7.51 57.64 6.33
CA VAL A 652 8.48 57.37 7.41
C VAL A 652 9.91 57.29 6.86
N ALA A 653 10.11 56.70 5.68
CA ALA A 653 11.40 56.53 5.01
C ALA A 653 11.83 57.79 4.23
N ARG A 654 12.01 58.91 4.95
CA ARG A 654 12.46 60.19 4.38
C ARG A 654 13.79 60.02 3.64
N GLY A 655 13.75 60.16 2.32
CA GLY A 655 14.95 60.20 1.46
C GLY A 655 15.28 58.92 0.68
N HIS A 656 14.52 57.83 0.86
CA HIS A 656 14.75 56.57 0.11
C HIS A 656 13.86 56.42 -1.12
N TYR A 657 12.75 57.15 -1.21
CA TYR A 657 11.84 57.14 -2.35
C TYR A 657 12.06 58.34 -3.26
N VAL A 658 12.10 58.09 -4.56
CA VAL A 658 12.14 59.11 -5.61
C VAL A 658 11.07 58.78 -6.65
N VAL A 659 10.29 59.77 -7.05
CA VAL A 659 9.25 59.60 -8.08
C VAL A 659 9.75 60.24 -9.38
N ALA A 660 9.72 59.48 -10.47
CA ALA A 660 10.08 59.94 -11.80
C ALA A 660 8.83 59.98 -12.68
N ARG A 661 8.42 61.17 -13.13
CA ARG A 661 7.27 61.33 -14.05
C ARG A 661 7.75 61.50 -15.49
N LEU A 662 7.13 60.78 -16.43
CA LEU A 662 7.36 60.98 -17.86
C LEU A 662 6.55 62.22 -18.30
N GLU A 663 7.24 63.31 -18.57
CA GLU A 663 6.63 64.63 -18.80
C GLU A 663 5.69 64.67 -20.01
N ALA A 664 6.01 63.92 -21.06
CA ALA A 664 5.21 63.79 -22.27
C ALA A 664 3.87 63.04 -22.06
N LEU A 665 3.74 62.25 -20.99
CA LEU A 665 2.67 61.26 -20.81
C LEU A 665 1.86 61.45 -19.52
N VAL A 666 2.42 62.12 -18.50
CA VAL A 666 1.80 62.26 -17.19
C VAL A 666 1.76 63.74 -16.76
N PRO A 667 0.55 64.36 -16.74
CA PRO A 667 0.41 65.79 -16.45
C PRO A 667 0.47 66.14 -14.95
N ALA A 668 0.14 65.21 -14.05
CA ALA A 668 0.10 65.49 -12.61
C ALA A 668 0.51 64.28 -11.74
N VAL A 669 1.12 64.56 -10.58
CA VAL A 669 1.51 63.54 -9.59
C VAL A 669 0.34 63.21 -8.66
N PRO A 670 -0.03 61.92 -8.51
CA PRO A 670 -1.10 61.48 -7.62
C PRO A 670 -0.89 61.89 -6.15
N PRO A 671 -1.96 62.24 -5.41
CA PRO A 671 -1.90 62.59 -3.99
C PRO A 671 -1.10 61.60 -3.13
N ALA A 672 -1.31 60.29 -3.33
CA ALA A 672 -0.61 59.21 -2.63
C ALA A 672 0.91 59.35 -2.62
N LEU A 673 1.50 59.86 -3.71
CA LEU A 673 2.94 59.86 -3.93
C LEU A 673 3.62 61.21 -3.65
N ARG A 674 2.87 62.23 -3.23
CA ARG A 674 3.40 63.58 -2.93
C ARG A 674 4.32 63.64 -1.72
N ALA A 675 4.33 62.60 -0.88
CA ALA A 675 5.24 62.53 0.26
C ALA A 675 6.71 62.29 -0.15
N ALA A 676 6.97 61.88 -1.40
CA ALA A 676 8.30 61.68 -1.96
C ALA A 676 8.64 62.78 -2.99
N PRO A 677 9.93 63.15 -3.16
CA PRO A 677 10.35 64.10 -4.19
C PRO A 677 10.05 63.55 -5.59
N ALA A 678 9.32 64.32 -6.39
CA ALA A 678 8.94 63.97 -7.75
C ALA A 678 9.69 64.85 -8.76
N PHE A 679 10.25 64.23 -9.81
CA PHE A 679 11.01 64.90 -10.85
C PHE A 679 10.42 64.64 -12.23
N ALA A 680 10.34 65.69 -13.04
CA ALA A 680 9.94 65.61 -14.44
C ALA A 680 11.09 65.09 -15.31
N LEU A 681 10.90 63.99 -16.02
CA LEU A 681 11.88 63.51 -16.99
C LEU A 681 11.32 63.70 -18.41
N PRO A 682 12.09 64.29 -19.35
CA PRO A 682 13.52 64.63 -19.26
C PRO A 682 13.85 66.02 -18.67
N GLY A 683 12.88 66.93 -18.48
CA GLY A 683 13.13 68.34 -18.16
C GLY A 683 13.91 68.64 -16.87
N GLU A 684 13.87 67.77 -15.87
CA GLU A 684 14.55 67.89 -14.57
C GLU A 684 15.59 66.79 -14.33
N MET A 685 16.16 66.20 -15.40
CA MET A 685 17.14 65.11 -15.33
C MET A 685 18.35 65.44 -14.44
N GLU A 686 18.81 66.70 -14.43
CA GLU A 686 19.91 67.13 -13.56
C GLU A 686 19.55 67.02 -12.08
N ARG A 687 18.36 67.47 -11.68
CA ARG A 687 17.88 67.40 -10.29
C ARG A 687 17.62 65.95 -9.87
N PHE A 688 17.11 65.12 -10.79
CA PHE A 688 16.92 63.69 -10.57
C PHE A 688 18.24 62.97 -10.28
N LEU A 689 19.27 63.19 -11.10
CA LEU A 689 20.59 62.59 -10.86
C LEU A 689 21.28 63.12 -9.59
N GLN A 690 21.06 64.39 -9.24
CA GLN A 690 21.53 64.96 -7.97
C GLN A 690 20.84 64.30 -6.76
N ALA A 691 19.54 64.01 -6.85
CA ALA A 691 18.81 63.29 -5.80
C ALA A 691 19.35 61.86 -5.61
N LEU A 692 19.66 61.15 -6.70
CA LEU A 692 20.28 59.82 -6.66
C LEU A 692 21.72 59.84 -6.10
N ALA A 693 22.45 60.96 -6.25
CA ALA A 693 23.80 61.14 -5.72
C ALA A 693 23.85 61.39 -4.19
N GLY A 694 22.76 61.87 -3.59
CA GLY A 694 22.64 62.15 -2.15
C GLY A 694 23.49 63.34 -1.63
N PRO A 695 23.26 63.77 -0.38
CA PRO A 695 23.85 65.01 0.17
C PRO A 695 25.38 64.96 0.36
N ALA A 696 25.97 63.77 0.50
CA ALA A 696 27.38 63.58 0.81
C ALA A 696 28.36 63.85 -0.35
N ARG A 697 27.88 64.02 -1.59
CA ARG A 697 28.73 64.15 -2.80
C ARG A 697 28.47 65.37 -3.68
N GLN A 698 27.64 66.32 -3.23
CA GLN A 698 27.35 67.56 -3.97
C GLN A 698 28.59 68.43 -4.28
N ARG A 699 29.76 68.15 -3.69
CA ARG A 699 30.90 69.07 -3.65
C ARG A 699 32.05 68.82 -4.64
N GLY A 700 31.95 67.91 -5.61
CA GLY A 700 33.16 67.64 -6.43
C GLY A 700 33.09 66.90 -7.76
N ARG A 701 31.92 66.60 -8.34
CA ARG A 701 31.88 65.94 -9.67
C ARG A 701 30.79 66.53 -10.55
N CYS A 702 31.17 66.97 -11.75
CA CYS A 702 30.25 67.56 -12.72
C CYS A 702 29.41 66.47 -13.40
N LEU A 703 28.13 66.40 -13.05
CA LEU A 703 27.14 65.50 -13.68
C LEU A 703 26.70 66.01 -15.07
N GLN A 704 26.95 67.27 -15.40
CA GLN A 704 26.47 67.91 -16.63
C GLN A 704 26.75 67.16 -17.95
N PRO A 705 27.93 66.53 -18.18
CA PRO A 705 28.18 65.82 -19.44
C PRO A 705 27.25 64.62 -19.67
N HIS A 706 26.73 64.05 -18.58
CA HIS A 706 25.89 62.85 -18.63
C HIS A 706 24.40 63.18 -18.61
N VAL A 707 24.01 64.37 -18.12
CA VAL A 707 22.61 64.82 -18.09
C VAL A 707 22.02 64.83 -19.50
N ALA A 708 22.74 65.40 -20.47
CA ALA A 708 22.28 65.46 -21.86
C ALA A 708 22.15 64.06 -22.48
N ALA A 709 23.13 63.18 -22.27
CA ALA A 709 23.14 61.82 -22.81
C ALA A 709 22.00 60.94 -22.23
N VAL A 710 21.72 61.07 -20.93
CA VAL A 710 20.64 60.32 -20.26
C VAL A 710 19.27 60.87 -20.68
N ALA A 711 19.13 62.19 -20.80
CA ALA A 711 17.90 62.83 -21.27
C ALA A 711 17.57 62.45 -22.72
N GLU A 712 18.55 62.48 -23.62
CA GLU A 712 18.37 62.14 -25.04
C GLU A 712 18.08 60.64 -25.24
N ALA A 713 18.70 59.77 -24.44
CA ALA A 713 18.41 58.33 -24.46
C ALA A 713 16.97 58.03 -24.01
N LEU A 714 16.45 58.78 -23.04
CA LEU A 714 15.08 58.65 -22.56
C LEU A 714 14.06 59.21 -23.58
N GLN A 715 14.34 60.36 -24.20
CA GLN A 715 13.49 60.94 -25.25
C GLN A 715 13.32 59.98 -26.43
N ARG A 716 14.43 59.42 -26.93
CA ARG A 716 14.41 58.40 -27.99
C ARG A 716 13.60 57.15 -27.63
N ALA A 717 13.54 56.79 -26.34
CA ALA A 717 12.82 55.60 -25.89
C ALA A 717 11.31 55.85 -25.70
N VAL A 718 10.90 57.09 -25.46
CA VAL A 718 9.49 57.48 -25.25
C VAL A 718 8.83 57.93 -26.56
N GLY A 719 9.60 58.10 -27.64
CA GLY A 719 9.08 58.42 -28.98
C GLY A 719 8.84 59.91 -29.22
N GLU A 720 9.63 60.78 -28.56
CA GLU A 720 9.71 62.22 -28.87
C GLU A 720 10.81 62.54 -29.90
#